data_AF-A0A4Y3R886-F1
#
_entry.id   AF-A0A4Y3R886-F1
#
_cell.length_a   1.000
_cell.length_b   1.000
_cell.length_c   1.000
_cell.angle_alpha   90.00
_cell.angle_beta   90.00
_cell.angle_gamma   90.00
#
_symmetry.space_group_name_H-M   'P 1'
#
loop_
_entity.id
_entity.type
_entity.pdbx_description
1 polymer ?
#
loop_
_entity_poly.entity_id
_entity_poly.type
_entity_poly.pdbx_seq_one_letter_code
_entity_poly.pdbx_strand_id
1 'polypeptide(L)'
;MTNGPDSADASGGGVTDPCGEAGANSTHGTDGPDGPDGPDGPDTPGEANGTGGANSGSRAGEGHGPNSTHDTGNIPGTGNIPGTGNEPGTGGAHGAGTVPGTADGPGGEDANGPGGGGGSARALRLTWAQPEDLLGHELRQAAQDGRDAAGIAARWQAAGGSAAPERAGASARPAGPALRALAGQLMDELAALEPPSAASEPTDLAAIRAACPDWPARPGPCAPGLGDRLHAAWLGRAAGCLLGKPVEKLPLEGIRALARSTGNWPLDDWFTERGLDPAVAAAHPWNRRSRATSLAENIDGMPEDDDLNYPLLGLLLLERYGHGFATVDVAQLWLDELPAGRTFTAERVAYRNLLSGVEPPHTASYRNPFREWIGARIRADVFGWTHPGDPAAAAEAAWRDAVLTHTANGVYDAMFVAAALSVAAGGGGPAGSAGGGADGGERVDACLEAGLSVVPPASRYATAVRTGIAAARQAPESGPAGFASVVDGLHAAYGDHHWVHSLPNAALLAAALTHARGDFTGSICRAVSGGWDTDSNGATAGSLAGLLAGGPRALPARWTRPLRNRLATSVGGMDGTGFDTLAARTLALAVPAAGPEAARPAAGKPDPARSGPVRPEEPRQPGTEPETGTGPEPEAGAGPQPTAAPGALAGLRVLDLATLFAGPLAATLLGDYGADVVKVEHPRRPDPSRGHGPSKDGIGLWWKLLGRNKRNITLDLSSSGGREVLLRLAAEADVIVENFRPGTLEKWGLGWDELSAANPRLVLARVTGFGQRGPYARRPGFGTLAEAMSGFAAVTGEPDGPPTLPPFGLADSIAALTTAYAVMAALAGRERTGRGQVVDMAIIEPLLTVLGPQPLWYDQLGYVQPRTGNRSTNNAPRNTYRTADGRWVAVSTSAQSIAERVLRLVGRPEFLDEPWFATGAGRARHADELDEAVGGWIARHDRDEVVRAFEEAQAAVAPVYDIRDVLADPQYRALGSITRVEDAELGTLRMQNVPFRLSATPGAIRWAGRPHGADTDAVLSGLGLSRREIARLREEGAL
;
A
#
# COMPACT_ATOMS: atom_id res chain seq x y z
N MET A 1 -4.49 62.55 25.89
CA MET A 1 -4.16 63.69 26.79
C MET A 1 -3.17 63.18 27.83
N THR A 2 -2.22 64.01 28.28
CA THR A 2 -1.51 63.99 29.59
C THR A 2 -1.19 62.65 30.28
N ASN A 3 0.01 62.35 30.78
CA ASN A 3 1.32 63.03 30.83
C ASN A 3 2.41 61.98 31.19
N GLY A 4 3.69 62.35 31.19
CA GLY A 4 4.78 61.56 31.82
C GLY A 4 4.77 61.61 33.35
N PRO A 5 5.89 61.29 34.07
CA PRO A 5 7.26 61.63 33.67
C PRO A 5 8.38 60.57 33.95
N ASP A 6 9.57 60.83 33.39
CA ASP A 6 10.92 60.93 34.00
C ASP A 6 11.30 60.12 35.28
N SER A 7 12.56 59.73 35.56
CA SER A 7 13.86 59.65 34.84
C SER A 7 14.89 58.96 35.80
N ALA A 8 16.24 58.98 35.75
CA ALA A 8 17.32 59.60 34.95
C ALA A 8 18.65 58.83 35.16
N ASP A 9 19.67 59.11 34.31
CA ASP A 9 21.12 59.24 34.61
C ASP A 9 21.97 58.09 35.25
N ALA A 10 23.27 57.92 34.94
CA ALA A 10 24.14 58.53 33.90
C ALA A 10 25.49 57.79 33.72
N SER A 11 26.20 58.16 32.63
CA SER A 11 27.66 58.02 32.36
C SER A 11 28.23 56.62 31.97
N GLY A 12 29.27 56.52 31.14
CA GLY A 12 29.90 57.55 30.28
C GLY A 12 31.31 57.18 29.73
N GLY A 13 31.42 56.99 28.41
CA GLY A 13 32.69 56.80 27.64
C GLY A 13 33.37 55.42 27.80
N GLY A 14 34.13 54.88 26.83
CA GLY A 14 34.35 55.26 25.41
C GLY A 14 35.77 54.94 24.90
N VAL A 15 35.92 54.63 23.58
CA VAL A 15 37.18 54.75 22.78
C VAL A 15 38.29 53.70 23.11
N THR A 16 38.98 52.95 22.22
CA THR A 16 39.26 53.03 20.77
C THR A 16 39.58 51.65 20.10
N ASP A 17 39.53 51.66 18.76
CA ASP A 17 40.26 50.88 17.72
C ASP A 17 41.82 50.78 17.88
N PRO A 18 42.64 50.18 16.95
CA PRO A 18 42.42 49.15 15.90
C PRO A 18 43.60 48.13 15.69
N CYS A 19 43.45 47.22 14.71
CA CYS A 19 44.41 46.66 13.71
C CYS A 19 45.88 46.21 14.01
N GLY A 20 46.35 45.24 13.20
CA GLY A 20 47.76 44.83 12.99
C GLY A 20 47.90 43.31 12.73
N GLU A 21 47.91 42.83 11.48
CA GLU A 21 49.11 42.56 10.64
C GLU A 21 50.16 41.66 11.32
N ALA A 22 50.41 40.40 10.91
CA ALA A 22 50.87 39.84 9.61
C ALA A 22 52.39 39.49 9.64
N GLY A 23 52.75 38.29 9.15
CA GLY A 23 54.14 37.80 9.08
C GLY A 23 54.20 36.39 8.50
N ALA A 24 55.18 36.10 7.64
CA ALA A 24 55.18 34.89 6.80
C ALA A 24 56.59 34.31 6.50
N ASN A 25 56.59 33.11 5.91
CA ASN A 25 57.69 32.39 5.22
C ASN A 25 58.90 31.88 6.03
N SER A 26 59.11 30.55 6.01
CA SER A 26 60.30 29.87 5.46
C SER A 26 60.26 28.36 5.73
N THR A 27 61.26 27.61 5.24
CA THR A 27 61.08 26.65 4.13
C THR A 27 62.26 25.65 4.03
N HIS A 28 62.01 24.44 3.51
CA HIS A 28 62.97 23.33 3.26
C HIS A 28 63.49 22.62 4.54
N GLY A 29 63.85 21.31 4.53
CA GLY A 29 63.68 20.30 3.47
C GLY A 29 64.23 18.89 3.82
N THR A 30 63.50 17.86 3.35
CA THR A 30 63.94 16.55 2.77
C THR A 30 64.82 15.50 3.51
N ASP A 31 64.55 14.22 3.14
CA ASP A 31 65.37 12.98 3.20
C ASP A 31 65.37 12.04 4.45
N GLY A 32 65.61 10.73 4.20
CA GLY A 32 65.72 9.58 5.13
C GLY A 32 66.89 8.65 4.69
N PRO A 33 66.91 7.29 4.82
CA PRO A 33 66.04 6.29 5.53
C PRO A 33 66.85 5.27 6.40
N ASP A 34 66.25 4.15 6.89
CA ASP A 34 66.80 2.75 7.07
C ASP A 34 66.09 1.89 8.18
N GLY A 35 66.38 0.56 8.26
CA GLY A 35 65.87 -0.45 9.25
C GLY A 35 67.00 -1.16 10.04
N PRO A 36 66.97 -2.47 10.44
CA PRO A 36 65.92 -3.53 10.48
C PRO A 36 65.90 -4.38 11.81
N ASP A 37 65.17 -5.54 11.89
CA ASP A 37 65.58 -6.88 12.47
C ASP A 37 64.43 -7.86 12.91
N GLY A 38 64.74 -9.16 13.14
CA GLY A 38 63.84 -10.32 13.45
C GLY A 38 64.01 -10.93 14.88
N PRO A 39 63.87 -12.28 15.15
CA PRO A 39 63.74 -13.46 14.24
C PRO A 39 62.83 -14.66 14.73
N ASP A 40 63.04 -15.86 14.12
CA ASP A 40 62.83 -17.27 14.59
C ASP A 40 61.52 -18.13 14.39
N GLY A 41 61.74 -19.46 14.27
CA GLY A 41 60.81 -20.61 14.07
C GLY A 41 61.32 -21.88 14.82
N PRO A 42 61.19 -23.17 14.37
CA PRO A 42 60.55 -23.78 13.18
C PRO A 42 59.71 -25.08 13.46
N ASP A 43 59.19 -25.79 12.42
CA ASP A 43 59.44 -27.24 12.10
C ASP A 43 58.47 -27.88 11.05
N THR A 44 58.96 -28.87 10.27
CA THR A 44 58.20 -29.77 9.33
C THR A 44 58.95 -31.09 9.07
N PRO A 45 58.31 -32.21 8.64
CA PRO A 45 58.36 -32.63 7.21
C PRO A 45 57.10 -33.45 6.73
N GLY A 46 56.91 -33.89 5.47
CA GLY A 46 57.65 -33.69 4.20
C GLY A 46 57.20 -34.65 3.06
N GLU A 47 57.74 -34.45 1.85
CA GLU A 47 57.84 -35.40 0.69
C GLU A 47 56.56 -35.97 -0.02
N ALA A 48 56.58 -36.42 -1.30
CA ALA A 48 57.35 -36.06 -2.50
C ALA A 48 56.76 -36.73 -3.79
N ASN A 49 57.04 -36.15 -4.98
CA ASN A 49 57.21 -36.74 -6.34
C ASN A 49 56.34 -37.90 -6.90
N GLY A 50 56.12 -37.92 -8.23
CA GLY A 50 55.93 -39.21 -8.96
C GLY A 50 55.20 -39.18 -10.32
N THR A 51 55.94 -39.05 -11.41
CA THR A 51 55.45 -39.16 -12.81
C THR A 51 55.13 -40.59 -13.28
N GLY A 52 54.08 -40.77 -14.09
CA GLY A 52 53.81 -41.98 -14.91
C GLY A 52 52.31 -42.21 -15.11
N GLY A 53 51.80 -42.83 -16.18
CA GLY A 53 52.40 -43.38 -17.39
C GLY A 53 51.30 -43.65 -18.45
N ALA A 54 51.67 -43.91 -19.70
CA ALA A 54 50.72 -43.82 -20.83
C ALA A 54 49.80 -45.04 -21.07
N ASN A 55 48.71 -44.75 -21.79
CA ASN A 55 48.22 -45.50 -22.97
C ASN A 55 46.98 -46.43 -22.87
N SER A 56 46.07 -46.22 -23.84
CA SER A 56 45.22 -47.20 -24.58
C SER A 56 44.39 -48.30 -23.87
N GLY A 57 43.09 -48.36 -24.19
CA GLY A 57 42.24 -49.55 -23.95
C GLY A 57 40.84 -49.47 -24.57
N SER A 58 40.56 -50.34 -25.55
CA SER A 58 39.29 -50.59 -26.28
C SER A 58 38.00 -50.58 -25.42
N ARG A 59 36.85 -50.01 -25.84
CA ARG A 59 35.96 -50.26 -27.02
C ARG A 59 34.94 -51.41 -26.78
N ALA A 60 33.73 -51.24 -27.34
CA ALA A 60 32.54 -52.11 -27.22
C ALA A 60 31.82 -52.07 -25.85
N GLY A 61 30.49 -52.22 -25.78
CA GLY A 61 29.53 -52.37 -26.87
C GLY A 61 28.07 -52.49 -26.43
N GLU A 62 27.18 -52.46 -27.41
CA GLU A 62 25.71 -52.63 -27.40
C GLU A 62 25.19 -53.75 -26.46
N GLY A 63 23.95 -53.72 -25.96
CA GLY A 63 22.82 -52.81 -26.20
C GLY A 63 21.50 -53.45 -25.70
N HIS A 64 20.34 -52.87 -26.06
CA HIS A 64 18.97 -53.44 -25.99
C HIS A 64 18.68 -54.59 -25.00
N GLY A 65 17.75 -54.43 -24.06
CA GLY A 65 16.33 -54.41 -24.43
C GLY A 65 15.39 -54.76 -23.26
N PRO A 66 14.06 -54.79 -23.44
CA PRO A 66 13.18 -54.19 -22.44
C PRO A 66 11.94 -55.03 -22.00
N ASN A 67 11.17 -54.40 -21.10
CA ASN A 67 9.70 -54.35 -21.06
C ASN A 67 8.93 -55.30 -20.10
N SER A 68 7.71 -54.86 -19.73
CA SER A 68 6.59 -55.64 -19.15
C SER A 68 6.76 -56.16 -17.70
N THR A 69 5.73 -56.30 -16.84
CA THR A 69 4.31 -55.84 -16.84
C THR A 69 3.75 -55.85 -15.38
N HIS A 70 2.44 -55.64 -15.23
CA HIS A 70 1.53 -56.10 -14.15
C HIS A 70 1.95 -57.41 -13.42
N ASP A 71 1.50 -57.73 -12.21
CA ASP A 71 0.11 -57.59 -11.71
C ASP A 71 -0.02 -57.55 -10.16
N THR A 72 -1.28 -57.54 -9.71
CA THR A 72 -1.82 -57.47 -8.36
C THR A 72 -1.57 -58.71 -7.48
N GLY A 73 -1.64 -58.52 -6.15
CA GLY A 73 -1.57 -59.57 -5.13
C GLY A 73 -2.02 -59.03 -3.76
N ASN A 74 -2.65 -59.86 -2.93
CA ASN A 74 -3.36 -59.44 -1.70
C ASN A 74 -3.18 -60.46 -0.54
N ILE A 75 -3.73 -60.14 0.64
CA ILE A 75 -3.97 -60.99 1.82
C ILE A 75 -2.68 -61.39 2.65
N PRO A 76 -2.76 -61.91 3.90
CA PRO A 76 -2.50 -61.09 5.09
C PRO A 76 -1.53 -61.70 6.13
N GLY A 77 -1.42 -61.09 7.32
CA GLY A 77 -0.83 -61.73 8.52
C GLY A 77 -1.18 -61.03 9.85
N THR A 78 -1.77 -61.76 10.80
CA THR A 78 -2.19 -61.26 12.14
C THR A 78 -1.20 -61.64 13.24
N GLY A 79 -1.03 -60.79 14.26
CA GLY A 79 -0.32 -61.13 15.50
C GLY A 79 -0.81 -60.28 16.69
N ASN A 80 -1.13 -60.90 17.82
CA ASN A 80 -1.72 -60.29 19.01
C ASN A 80 -0.96 -60.78 20.27
N ILE A 81 -0.94 -60.03 21.40
CA ILE A 81 -0.67 -60.45 22.82
C ILE A 81 -0.57 -59.17 23.74
N PRO A 82 -0.96 -59.18 25.04
CA PRO A 82 -1.42 -57.95 25.76
C PRO A 82 -0.91 -57.66 27.21
N GLY A 83 -1.30 -56.49 27.79
CA GLY A 83 -1.26 -56.13 29.25
C GLY A 83 -0.03 -55.29 29.71
N THR A 84 0.00 -54.45 30.78
CA THR A 84 -0.90 -53.89 31.85
C THR A 84 -0.14 -52.73 32.57
N GLY A 85 -0.64 -51.79 33.42
CA GLY A 85 -1.96 -51.45 34.01
C GLY A 85 -1.83 -50.55 35.29
N ASN A 86 -2.95 -50.04 35.85
CA ASN A 86 -3.17 -49.33 37.16
C ASN A 86 -2.79 -47.82 37.37
N GLU A 87 -3.41 -47.21 38.41
CA GLU A 87 -3.58 -45.75 38.67
C GLU A 87 -3.02 -45.23 40.07
N PRO A 88 -3.62 -44.29 40.88
CA PRO A 88 -3.01 -42.97 41.18
C PRO A 88 -2.91 -42.56 42.70
N GLY A 89 -2.71 -41.26 43.04
CA GLY A 89 -2.65 -40.73 44.43
C GLY A 89 -2.86 -39.20 44.59
N THR A 90 -3.06 -38.68 45.82
CA THR A 90 -3.70 -37.36 46.12
C THR A 90 -3.21 -36.58 47.39
N GLY A 91 -3.35 -35.24 47.44
CA GLY A 91 -3.22 -34.32 48.61
C GLY A 91 -3.30 -32.82 48.20
N GLY A 92 -3.40 -31.76 49.02
CA GLY A 92 -3.54 -31.50 50.49
C GLY A 92 -3.57 -29.96 50.78
N ALA A 93 -4.01 -29.45 51.96
CA ALA A 93 -4.24 -27.98 52.18
C ALA A 93 -4.19 -27.44 53.66
N HIS A 94 -4.01 -26.10 53.83
CA HIS A 94 -4.31 -25.17 54.99
C HIS A 94 -3.98 -23.70 54.57
N GLY A 95 -4.20 -22.56 55.28
CA GLY A 95 -4.68 -22.17 56.64
C GLY A 95 -4.90 -20.61 56.75
N ALA A 96 -5.12 -19.98 57.92
CA ALA A 96 -5.48 -18.53 58.04
C ALA A 96 -5.13 -17.80 59.38
N GLY A 97 -5.25 -16.44 59.45
CA GLY A 97 -5.09 -15.57 60.66
C GLY A 97 -5.38 -14.05 60.43
N THR A 98 -5.61 -13.22 61.48
CA THR A 98 -6.30 -11.88 61.36
C THR A 98 -6.03 -10.78 62.44
N VAL A 99 -5.90 -9.49 62.00
CA VAL A 99 -6.46 -8.21 62.62
C VAL A 99 -5.84 -7.68 63.97
N PRO A 100 -5.89 -6.37 64.41
CA PRO A 100 -6.33 -5.05 63.83
C PRO A 100 -5.35 -3.82 63.89
N GLY A 101 -5.65 -2.72 63.15
CA GLY A 101 -5.32 -1.30 63.51
C GLY A 101 -4.31 -0.51 62.64
N THR A 102 -4.15 0.84 62.70
CA THR A 102 -5.00 1.98 63.18
C THR A 102 -4.43 3.39 62.81
N ALA A 103 -5.26 4.27 62.23
CA ALA A 103 -5.32 5.76 62.25
C ALA A 103 -4.18 6.75 61.79
N ASP A 104 -4.64 7.82 61.11
CA ASP A 104 -4.16 9.22 60.95
C ASP A 104 -2.80 9.65 60.32
N GLY A 105 -2.84 10.74 59.52
CA GLY A 105 -1.70 11.62 59.18
C GLY A 105 -1.37 11.81 57.67
N PRO A 106 -1.28 13.04 57.11
CA PRO A 106 -1.06 13.26 55.68
C PRO A 106 0.33 13.83 55.28
N GLY A 107 0.77 13.53 54.06
CA GLY A 107 1.80 14.29 53.31
C GLY A 107 3.01 13.47 52.83
N GLY A 108 3.68 13.96 51.78
CA GLY A 108 4.94 13.41 51.24
C GLY A 108 4.82 12.82 49.83
N GLU A 109 5.81 13.14 48.99
CA GLU A 109 5.94 12.61 47.62
C GLU A 109 6.97 11.47 47.54
N ASP A 110 6.88 10.74 46.42
CA ASP A 110 7.95 9.98 45.76
C ASP A 110 8.49 8.63 46.30
N ALA A 111 9.10 7.94 45.32
CA ALA A 111 9.82 6.67 45.37
C ALA A 111 9.03 5.40 45.77
N ASN A 112 8.83 4.50 44.79
CA ASN A 112 9.13 3.10 45.05
C ASN A 112 9.54 2.27 43.83
N GLY A 113 10.36 1.25 44.11
CA GLY A 113 10.73 0.18 43.18
C GLY A 113 9.70 -0.97 43.18
N PRO A 114 10.03 -2.12 42.58
CA PRO A 114 9.04 -3.13 42.21
C PRO A 114 8.60 -4.05 43.37
N GLY A 115 7.29 -4.11 43.60
CA GLY A 115 6.61 -5.12 44.43
C GLY A 115 5.11 -5.15 44.11
N GLY A 116 4.64 -6.23 43.49
CA GLY A 116 3.28 -6.28 42.89
C GLY A 116 2.14 -6.50 43.90
N GLY A 117 0.92 -6.10 43.53
CA GLY A 117 -0.27 -6.34 44.36
C GLY A 117 -1.58 -5.63 43.98
N GLY A 118 -1.82 -5.30 42.71
CA GLY A 118 -3.01 -4.51 42.35
C GLY A 118 -3.17 -4.24 40.86
N GLY A 119 -3.29 -5.29 40.05
CA GLY A 119 -3.39 -5.22 38.59
C GLY A 119 -4.71 -4.67 38.06
N SER A 120 -5.03 -3.41 38.37
CA SER A 120 -6.06 -2.66 37.62
C SER A 120 -5.62 -2.60 36.15
N ALA A 121 -6.40 -3.22 35.26
CA ALA A 121 -6.06 -3.30 33.84
C ALA A 121 -5.91 -1.87 33.27
N ARG A 122 -4.69 -1.50 32.89
CA ARG A 122 -4.34 -0.14 32.44
C ARG A 122 -4.89 0.11 31.04
N ALA A 123 -6.21 0.35 30.97
CA ALA A 123 -6.97 0.43 29.73
C ALA A 123 -6.41 1.50 28.78
N LEU A 124 -6.00 1.06 27.59
CA LEU A 124 -5.51 1.94 26.53
C LEU A 124 -6.68 2.68 25.88
N ARG A 125 -7.03 3.85 26.40
CA ARG A 125 -7.99 4.79 25.78
C ARG A 125 -7.24 5.84 24.97
N LEU A 126 -7.29 5.75 23.65
CA LEU A 126 -6.83 6.85 22.77
C LEU A 126 -7.82 8.02 22.89
N THR A 127 -7.37 9.17 23.41
CA THR A 127 -8.19 10.39 23.37
C THR A 127 -8.21 11.00 21.96
N TRP A 128 -9.16 11.89 21.71
CA TRP A 128 -9.37 12.55 20.41
C TRP A 128 -9.74 11.56 19.29
N ALA A 129 -10.26 10.39 19.68
CA ALA A 129 -10.89 9.41 18.78
C ALA A 129 -12.28 8.96 19.29
N GLN A 130 -12.56 9.17 20.58
CA GLN A 130 -13.82 8.79 21.24
C GLN A 130 -14.87 9.91 21.12
N PRO A 131 -16.17 9.58 20.96
CA PRO A 131 -17.25 10.57 20.82
C PRO A 131 -17.25 11.68 21.88
N GLU A 132 -17.08 11.31 23.15
CA GLU A 132 -17.12 12.27 24.27
C GLU A 132 -15.93 13.25 24.30
N ASP A 133 -14.79 12.92 23.67
CA ASP A 133 -13.66 13.85 23.55
C ASP A 133 -13.90 14.80 22.37
N LEU A 134 -14.45 14.28 21.27
CA LEU A 134 -14.60 14.97 19.99
C LEU A 134 -15.72 16.01 19.97
N LEU A 135 -16.82 15.77 20.68
CA LEU A 135 -17.98 16.66 20.69
C LEU A 135 -17.63 18.10 21.10
N GLY A 136 -16.75 18.27 22.09
CA GLY A 136 -16.31 19.62 22.48
C GLY A 136 -15.44 20.32 21.42
N HIS A 137 -14.81 19.59 20.50
CA HIS A 137 -14.14 20.18 19.34
C HIS A 137 -15.15 20.48 18.23
N GLU A 138 -16.15 19.61 17.98
CA GLU A 138 -17.21 19.89 17.00
C GLU A 138 -18.04 21.10 17.40
N LEU A 139 -18.28 21.33 18.70
CA LEU A 139 -18.91 22.55 19.22
C LEU A 139 -18.08 23.82 18.93
N ARG A 140 -16.73 23.73 18.95
CA ARG A 140 -15.86 24.84 18.56
C ARG A 140 -15.87 25.06 17.05
N GLN A 141 -15.74 24.00 16.25
CA GLN A 141 -15.87 24.05 14.79
C GLN A 141 -17.25 24.60 14.37
N ALA A 142 -18.32 24.25 15.08
CA ALA A 142 -19.66 24.79 14.85
C ALA A 142 -19.73 26.31 15.07
N ALA A 143 -19.13 26.82 16.15
CA ALA A 143 -19.03 28.26 16.38
C ALA A 143 -18.20 28.97 15.29
N GLN A 144 -17.09 28.36 14.86
CA GLN A 144 -16.21 28.89 13.81
C GLN A 144 -16.89 28.92 12.43
N ASP A 145 -17.74 27.94 12.12
CA ASP A 145 -18.51 27.84 10.86
C ASP A 145 -19.87 28.56 10.92
N GLY A 146 -20.20 29.21 12.05
CA GLY A 146 -21.45 29.97 12.24
C GLY A 146 -22.72 29.12 12.45
N ARG A 147 -22.60 27.84 12.81
CA ARG A 147 -23.74 26.95 13.11
C ARG A 147 -24.28 27.21 14.53
N ASP A 148 -25.59 27.37 14.69
CA ASP A 148 -26.21 27.52 16.02
C ASP A 148 -26.23 26.18 16.77
N ALA A 149 -25.16 25.95 17.54
CA ALA A 149 -24.99 24.81 18.41
C ALA A 149 -25.54 25.02 19.84
N ALA A 150 -26.19 26.15 20.16
CA ALA A 150 -26.45 26.54 21.56
C ALA A 150 -27.29 25.52 22.34
N GLY A 151 -28.36 25.00 21.73
CA GLY A 151 -29.20 23.95 22.34
C GLY A 151 -28.47 22.61 22.54
N ILE A 152 -27.52 22.29 21.65
CA ILE A 152 -26.70 21.08 21.72
C ILE A 152 -25.63 21.21 22.81
N ALA A 153 -24.97 22.36 22.89
CA ALA A 153 -24.01 22.68 23.95
C ALA A 153 -24.66 22.64 25.34
N ALA A 154 -25.86 23.20 25.49
CA ALA A 154 -26.61 23.16 26.74
C ALA A 154 -26.97 21.72 27.17
N ARG A 155 -27.39 20.86 26.22
CA ARG A 155 -27.66 19.43 26.48
C ARG A 155 -26.40 18.65 26.86
N TRP A 156 -25.26 18.96 26.23
CA TRP A 156 -23.97 18.35 26.57
C TRP A 156 -23.54 18.69 27.99
N GLN A 157 -23.58 19.98 28.36
CA GLN A 157 -23.24 20.47 29.70
C GLN A 157 -24.19 19.90 30.78
N ALA A 158 -25.51 19.91 30.52
CA ALA A 158 -26.51 19.38 31.45
C ALA A 158 -26.36 17.87 31.74
N ALA A 159 -25.77 17.11 30.81
CA ALA A 159 -25.45 15.69 31.00
C ALA A 159 -24.13 15.43 31.75
N GLY A 160 -23.41 16.48 32.17
CA GLY A 160 -22.08 16.36 32.77
C GLY A 160 -20.94 16.23 31.75
N GLY A 161 -21.18 16.60 30.50
CA GLY A 161 -20.16 16.65 29.44
C GLY A 161 -19.14 17.77 29.66
N SER A 162 -17.86 17.49 29.39
CA SER A 162 -16.76 18.45 29.56
C SER A 162 -16.56 19.34 28.33
N ALA A 163 -15.86 20.46 28.50
CA ALA A 163 -15.17 21.11 27.39
C ALA A 163 -14.19 20.11 26.71
N ALA A 164 -13.86 20.34 25.44
CA ALA A 164 -12.92 19.46 24.74
C ALA A 164 -11.49 19.60 25.28
N PRO A 165 -10.77 18.47 25.42
CA PRO A 165 -9.44 18.43 26.02
C PRO A 165 -8.40 19.26 25.27
N GLU A 166 -7.52 19.91 26.02
CA GLU A 166 -6.43 20.75 25.49
C GLU A 166 -5.29 19.94 24.85
N ARG A 167 -5.13 18.66 25.23
CA ARG A 167 -4.01 17.80 24.82
C ARG A 167 -4.46 16.39 24.46
N ALA A 168 -3.84 15.80 23.43
CA ALA A 168 -4.03 14.41 23.06
C ALA A 168 -3.21 13.47 23.96
N GLY A 169 -3.73 12.26 24.24
CA GLY A 169 -3.11 11.30 25.14
C GLY A 169 -4.05 10.15 25.51
N ALA A 170 -4.06 9.77 26.80
CA ALA A 170 -5.01 8.83 27.38
C ALA A 170 -5.64 9.45 28.64
N SER A 171 -6.98 9.46 28.75
CA SER A 171 -7.64 9.99 29.95
C SER A 171 -7.60 8.97 31.08
N ALA A 172 -7.41 9.43 32.32
CA ALA A 172 -7.28 8.56 33.49
C ALA A 172 -8.57 7.76 33.82
N ARG A 173 -9.73 8.19 33.29
CA ARG A 173 -11.01 7.49 33.37
C ARG A 173 -11.75 7.64 32.02
N PRO A 174 -12.44 6.60 31.52
CA PRO A 174 -13.40 6.72 30.42
C PRO A 174 -14.68 7.45 30.88
N ALA A 175 -15.38 8.12 29.98
CA ALA A 175 -16.75 8.54 30.24
C ALA A 175 -17.69 7.33 30.37
N GLY A 176 -18.77 7.50 31.14
CA GLY A 176 -19.82 6.49 31.30
C GLY A 176 -20.55 6.21 29.97
N PRO A 177 -21.06 4.98 29.73
CA PRO A 177 -21.64 4.60 28.45
C PRO A 177 -22.76 5.53 27.95
N ALA A 178 -23.62 6.01 28.85
CA ALA A 178 -24.68 6.96 28.52
C ALA A 178 -24.16 8.30 27.98
N LEU A 179 -23.07 8.83 28.57
CA LEU A 179 -22.47 10.09 28.13
C LEU A 179 -21.75 9.93 26.77
N ARG A 180 -21.14 8.77 26.50
CA ARG A 180 -20.58 8.44 25.17
C ARG A 180 -21.68 8.28 24.11
N ALA A 181 -22.79 7.62 24.46
CA ALA A 181 -23.92 7.45 23.55
C ALA A 181 -24.55 8.81 23.19
N LEU A 182 -24.78 9.67 24.20
CA LEU A 182 -25.23 11.04 24.00
C LEU A 182 -24.23 11.83 23.15
N ALA A 183 -22.92 11.71 23.40
CA ALA A 183 -21.92 12.41 22.60
C ALA A 183 -21.94 12.01 21.12
N GLY A 184 -22.22 10.73 20.82
CA GLY A 184 -22.50 10.27 19.46
C GLY A 184 -23.71 10.97 18.84
N GLN A 185 -24.85 10.93 19.52
CA GLN A 185 -26.10 11.58 19.07
C GLN A 185 -25.91 13.09 18.82
N LEU A 186 -25.29 13.81 19.76
CA LEU A 186 -25.10 15.25 19.64
C LEU A 186 -24.12 15.64 18.52
N MET A 187 -23.14 14.79 18.17
CA MET A 187 -22.31 15.02 16.97
C MET A 187 -23.10 14.80 15.68
N ASP A 188 -24.00 13.81 15.63
CA ASP A 188 -24.85 13.57 14.46
C ASP A 188 -25.84 14.73 14.26
N GLU A 189 -26.37 15.29 15.36
CA GLU A 189 -27.17 16.52 15.33
C GLU A 189 -26.36 17.74 14.85
N LEU A 190 -25.10 17.91 15.28
CA LEU A 190 -24.22 19.00 14.81
C LEU A 190 -23.85 18.86 13.32
N ALA A 191 -23.79 17.63 12.80
CA ALA A 191 -23.55 17.35 11.39
C ALA A 191 -24.77 17.62 10.51
N ALA A 192 -25.98 17.66 11.10
CA ALA A 192 -27.23 18.01 10.41
C ALA A 192 -27.49 19.53 10.36
N LEU A 193 -26.66 20.36 11.01
CA LEU A 193 -26.72 21.81 10.90
C LEU A 193 -25.91 22.29 9.70
N GLU A 194 -26.57 22.88 8.70
CA GLU A 194 -25.86 23.53 7.58
C GLU A 194 -25.12 24.80 8.08
N PRO A 195 -23.81 24.96 7.80
CA PRO A 195 -23.09 26.17 8.14
C PRO A 195 -23.45 27.31 7.17
N PRO A 196 -23.72 28.55 7.66
CA PRO A 196 -24.00 29.69 6.79
C PRO A 196 -22.92 29.98 5.73
N SER A 197 -21.67 29.55 5.95
CA SER A 197 -20.59 29.70 4.98
C SER A 197 -20.61 28.67 3.84
N ALA A 198 -21.44 27.61 3.88
CA ALA A 198 -21.45 26.53 2.89
C ALA A 198 -21.61 27.02 1.44
N ALA A 199 -22.40 28.07 1.21
CA ALA A 199 -22.62 28.66 -0.11
C ALA A 199 -21.39 29.42 -0.67
N SER A 200 -20.50 29.89 0.21
CA SER A 200 -19.23 30.55 -0.13
C SER A 200 -18.01 29.63 0.02
N GLU A 201 -18.17 28.49 0.66
CA GLU A 201 -17.12 27.53 1.01
C GLU A 201 -17.46 26.08 0.56
N PRO A 202 -17.69 25.84 -0.74
CA PRO A 202 -17.94 24.50 -1.27
C PRO A 202 -16.72 23.58 -1.14
N THR A 203 -16.93 22.29 -0.83
CA THR A 203 -15.85 21.28 -0.76
C THR A 203 -15.71 20.46 -2.05
N ASP A 204 -16.76 20.37 -2.88
CA ASP A 204 -16.72 19.69 -4.18
C ASP A 204 -15.86 20.45 -5.20
N LEU A 205 -15.02 19.75 -5.97
CA LEU A 205 -14.08 20.37 -6.91
C LEU A 205 -14.75 21.15 -8.05
N ALA A 206 -15.90 20.69 -8.56
CA ALA A 206 -16.60 21.40 -9.62
C ALA A 206 -17.27 22.67 -9.08
N ALA A 207 -17.83 22.61 -7.86
CA ALA A 207 -18.36 23.77 -7.16
C ALA A 207 -17.25 24.78 -6.77
N ILE A 208 -16.07 24.31 -6.37
CA ILE A 208 -14.89 25.16 -6.13
C ILE A 208 -14.48 25.87 -7.43
N ARG A 209 -14.28 25.15 -8.53
CA ARG A 209 -13.94 25.76 -9.84
C ARG A 209 -14.98 26.78 -10.27
N ALA A 210 -16.27 26.50 -10.09
CA ALA A 210 -17.34 27.43 -10.43
C ALA A 210 -17.33 28.72 -9.57
N ALA A 211 -16.78 28.66 -8.35
CA ALA A 211 -16.57 29.82 -7.48
C ALA A 211 -15.25 30.57 -7.75
N CYS A 212 -14.29 29.97 -8.47
CA CYS A 212 -12.98 30.53 -8.78
C CYS A 212 -12.93 31.09 -10.22
N PRO A 213 -13.26 32.38 -10.46
CA PRO A 213 -13.33 32.94 -11.81
C PRO A 213 -11.98 32.97 -12.54
N ASP A 214 -10.88 33.06 -11.78
CA ASP A 214 -9.51 33.17 -12.29
C ASP A 214 -8.79 31.81 -12.34
N TRP A 215 -9.52 30.68 -12.30
CA TRP A 215 -8.94 29.34 -12.26
C TRP A 215 -7.96 29.09 -13.43
N PRO A 216 -6.71 28.64 -13.18
CA PRO A 216 -5.69 28.53 -14.22
C PRO A 216 -6.09 27.59 -15.37
N ALA A 217 -6.13 28.14 -16.59
CA ALA A 217 -6.66 27.43 -17.76
C ALA A 217 -5.60 26.65 -18.59
N ARG A 218 -4.31 26.87 -18.33
CA ARG A 218 -3.17 26.21 -19.04
C ARG A 218 -1.92 26.16 -18.15
N PRO A 219 -1.03 25.16 -18.33
CA PRO A 219 0.32 25.19 -17.78
C PRO A 219 1.10 26.42 -18.27
N GLY A 220 1.83 27.06 -17.36
CA GLY A 220 2.89 28.01 -17.67
C GLY A 220 4.17 27.32 -18.15
N PRO A 221 5.11 28.07 -18.74
CA PRO A 221 6.39 27.53 -19.17
C PRO A 221 7.29 27.20 -17.97
N CYS A 222 7.82 25.97 -17.93
CA CYS A 222 8.78 25.55 -16.92
C CYS A 222 10.22 25.94 -17.30
N ALA A 223 10.92 26.64 -16.41
CA ALA A 223 12.34 26.96 -16.53
C ALA A 223 13.22 25.71 -16.36
N PRO A 224 14.39 25.62 -17.03
CA PRO A 224 15.35 24.53 -16.82
C PRO A 224 15.86 24.49 -15.37
N GLY A 225 16.47 23.37 -14.97
CA GLY A 225 17.04 23.22 -13.61
C GLY A 225 16.04 22.78 -12.52
N LEU A 226 14.92 22.15 -12.90
CA LEU A 226 13.92 21.66 -11.94
C LEU A 226 14.52 20.72 -10.86
N GLY A 227 15.46 19.84 -11.21
CA GLY A 227 16.10 18.94 -10.25
C GLY A 227 16.84 19.66 -9.11
N ASP A 228 17.54 20.75 -9.41
CA ASP A 228 18.19 21.59 -8.39
C ASP A 228 17.15 22.32 -7.52
N ARG A 229 16.07 22.85 -8.12
CA ARG A 229 14.96 23.43 -7.36
C ARG A 229 14.31 22.42 -6.42
N LEU A 230 14.06 21.18 -6.87
CA LEU A 230 13.49 20.12 -6.05
C LEU A 230 14.41 19.71 -4.90
N HIS A 231 15.73 19.67 -5.11
CA HIS A 231 16.69 19.41 -4.04
C HIS A 231 16.72 20.58 -3.03
N ALA A 232 16.63 21.82 -3.49
CA ALA A 232 16.48 22.98 -2.62
C ALA A 232 15.14 22.98 -1.85
N ALA A 233 14.05 22.50 -2.46
CA ALA A 233 12.75 22.38 -1.80
C ALA A 233 12.77 21.33 -0.68
N TRP A 234 13.31 20.14 -0.92
CA TRP A 234 13.45 19.09 0.08
C TRP A 234 14.36 19.50 1.26
N LEU A 235 15.52 20.09 0.97
CA LEU A 235 16.41 20.64 2.00
C LEU A 235 15.75 21.79 2.77
N GLY A 236 15.04 22.66 2.06
CA GLY A 236 14.35 23.81 2.63
C GLY A 236 13.21 23.40 3.56
N ARG A 237 12.37 22.45 3.13
CA ARG A 237 11.29 21.86 3.92
C ARG A 237 11.82 21.20 5.20
N ALA A 238 12.88 20.39 5.07
CA ALA A 238 13.52 19.76 6.22
C ALA A 238 14.13 20.78 7.21
N ALA A 239 14.82 21.81 6.73
CA ALA A 239 15.39 22.85 7.58
C ALA A 239 14.32 23.68 8.30
N GLY A 240 13.24 24.06 7.60
CA GLY A 240 12.14 24.83 8.17
C GLY A 240 11.33 24.05 9.21
N CYS A 241 11.01 22.78 8.93
CA CYS A 241 10.40 21.88 9.90
C CYS A 241 11.27 21.78 11.17
N LEU A 242 12.56 21.46 10.99
CA LEU A 242 13.49 21.27 12.10
C LEU A 242 13.68 22.50 12.98
N LEU A 243 13.54 23.71 12.43
CA LEU A 243 13.60 24.96 13.17
C LEU A 243 12.35 25.18 14.05
N GLY A 244 11.18 24.69 13.61
CA GLY A 244 9.94 24.74 14.39
C GLY A 244 9.84 23.68 15.49
N LYS A 245 10.30 22.45 15.24
CA LYS A 245 10.17 21.29 16.15
C LYS A 245 10.51 21.54 17.63
N PRO A 246 11.54 22.33 18.04
CA PRO A 246 11.83 22.56 19.46
C PRO A 246 10.74 23.37 20.18
N VAL A 247 10.10 24.28 19.45
CA VAL A 247 9.14 25.28 19.95
C VAL A 247 7.68 24.95 19.62
N GLU A 248 7.43 23.87 18.88
CA GLU A 248 6.09 23.34 18.63
C GLU A 248 5.29 23.19 19.94
N LYS A 249 4.06 23.72 19.94
CA LYS A 249 3.11 23.82 21.07
C LYS A 249 3.46 24.85 22.15
N LEU A 250 4.49 25.68 21.98
CA LEU A 250 4.74 26.83 22.87
C LEU A 250 3.91 28.05 22.45
N PRO A 251 3.48 28.90 23.40
CA PRO A 251 2.82 30.16 23.08
C PRO A 251 3.83 31.22 22.60
N LEU A 252 3.34 32.24 21.88
CA LEU A 252 4.17 33.23 21.19
C LEU A 252 5.16 33.95 22.11
N GLU A 253 4.76 34.29 23.34
CA GLU A 253 5.63 34.91 24.33
C GLU A 253 6.76 33.97 24.79
N GLY A 254 6.52 32.66 24.86
CA GLY A 254 7.53 31.66 25.20
C GLY A 254 8.59 31.50 24.11
N ILE A 255 8.17 31.47 22.84
CA ILE A 255 9.08 31.44 21.68
C ILE A 255 9.96 32.70 21.68
N ARG A 256 9.34 33.86 21.90
CA ARG A 256 10.05 35.15 22.03
C ARG A 256 11.00 35.17 23.22
N ALA A 257 10.63 34.59 24.37
CA ALA A 257 11.47 34.54 25.56
C ALA A 257 12.72 33.65 25.35
N LEU A 258 12.54 32.44 24.81
CA LEU A 258 13.64 31.51 24.49
C LEU A 258 14.63 32.11 23.49
N ALA A 259 14.11 32.71 22.41
CA ALA A 259 14.88 33.40 21.39
C ALA A 259 15.67 34.60 21.96
N ARG A 260 15.02 35.47 22.75
CA ARG A 260 15.67 36.65 23.36
C ARG A 260 16.73 36.25 24.38
N SER A 261 16.45 35.24 25.22
CA SER A 261 17.38 34.78 26.24
C SER A 261 18.68 34.18 25.66
N THR A 262 18.64 33.67 24.43
CA THR A 262 19.80 33.10 23.73
C THR A 262 20.47 34.08 22.76
N GLY A 263 20.00 35.33 22.70
CA GLY A 263 20.48 36.34 21.76
C GLY A 263 20.00 36.17 20.31
N ASN A 264 19.19 35.15 20.03
CA ASN A 264 18.66 34.78 18.73
C ASN A 264 17.26 35.40 18.47
N TRP A 265 17.09 36.70 18.82
CA TRP A 265 15.88 37.45 18.51
C TRP A 265 16.19 38.83 17.88
N PRO A 266 15.70 39.13 16.66
CA PRO A 266 14.90 38.26 15.79
C PRO A 266 15.62 36.97 15.38
N LEU A 267 14.85 35.94 15.05
CA LEU A 267 15.35 34.59 14.77
C LEU A 267 16.19 34.57 13.47
N ASP A 268 17.45 34.15 13.54
CA ASP A 268 18.37 34.02 12.39
C ASP A 268 19.15 32.70 12.36
N ASP A 269 19.22 31.97 13.48
CA ASP A 269 19.88 30.66 13.60
C ASP A 269 19.00 29.65 14.37
N TRP A 270 19.47 28.43 14.56
CA TRP A 270 18.78 27.38 15.32
C TRP A 270 18.54 27.73 16.79
N PHE A 271 17.47 27.19 17.38
CA PHE A 271 17.26 27.22 18.84
C PHE A 271 18.32 26.38 19.57
N THR A 272 18.76 26.82 20.76
CA THR A 272 19.83 26.18 21.55
C THR A 272 19.58 26.28 23.05
N GLU A 273 20.17 25.40 23.86
CA GLU A 273 20.24 25.57 25.32
C GLU A 273 21.47 26.37 25.76
N ARG A 274 22.44 26.60 24.86
CA ARG A 274 23.67 27.33 25.17
C ARG A 274 23.37 28.81 25.47
N GLY A 275 23.55 29.19 26.73
CA GLY A 275 23.28 30.54 27.22
C GLY A 275 21.82 30.83 27.53
N LEU A 276 20.93 29.82 27.47
CA LEU A 276 19.54 29.97 27.90
C LEU A 276 19.46 30.19 29.42
N ASP A 277 18.70 31.20 29.86
CA ASP A 277 18.45 31.47 31.27
C ASP A 277 17.64 30.31 31.90
N PRO A 278 18.10 29.70 33.00
CA PRO A 278 17.38 28.62 33.69
C PRO A 278 15.95 28.99 34.09
N ALA A 279 15.65 30.26 34.39
CA ALA A 279 14.30 30.72 34.70
C ALA A 279 13.39 30.71 33.46
N VAL A 280 13.92 31.11 32.30
CA VAL A 280 13.20 31.04 31.00
C VAL A 280 12.99 29.58 30.59
N ALA A 281 14.02 28.73 30.76
CA ALA A 281 13.92 27.29 30.51
C ALA A 281 12.88 26.58 31.40
N ALA A 282 12.71 27.03 32.65
CA ALA A 282 11.70 26.52 33.56
C ALA A 282 10.28 27.00 33.23
N ALA A 283 10.13 28.26 32.78
CA ALA A 283 8.84 28.82 32.37
C ALA A 283 8.34 28.27 31.02
N HIS A 284 9.26 28.03 30.08
CA HIS A 284 8.97 27.59 28.71
C HIS A 284 9.81 26.36 28.34
N PRO A 285 9.54 25.18 28.96
CA PRO A 285 10.34 23.98 28.74
C PRO A 285 10.20 23.44 27.31
N TRP A 286 11.34 23.11 26.68
CA TRP A 286 11.41 22.54 25.34
C TRP A 286 10.50 21.31 25.15
N ASN A 287 9.97 21.16 23.92
CA ASN A 287 9.15 20.04 23.55
C ASN A 287 9.91 18.69 23.76
N ARG A 288 9.35 17.84 24.63
CA ARG A 288 10.01 16.62 25.14
C ARG A 288 10.37 15.60 24.05
N ARG A 289 9.75 15.68 22.86
CA ARG A 289 10.04 14.77 21.73
C ARG A 289 11.21 15.24 20.88
N SER A 290 11.41 16.55 20.73
CA SER A 290 12.36 17.17 19.80
C SER A 290 13.60 17.76 20.48
N ARG A 291 13.55 18.10 21.77
CA ARG A 291 14.69 18.62 22.55
C ARG A 291 16.01 17.86 22.31
N ALA A 292 15.95 16.53 22.29
CA ALA A 292 17.12 15.65 22.15
C ALA A 292 17.68 15.53 20.72
N THR A 293 17.05 16.15 19.71
CA THR A 293 17.38 15.96 18.27
C THR A 293 17.33 17.23 17.43
N SER A 294 16.71 18.30 17.92
CA SER A 294 16.28 19.45 17.11
C SER A 294 16.86 20.81 17.58
N LEU A 295 17.67 20.81 18.65
CA LEU A 295 18.44 21.99 19.09
C LEU A 295 19.81 22.04 18.40
N ALA A 296 20.39 23.23 18.23
CA ALA A 296 21.63 23.49 17.50
C ALA A 296 22.80 22.54 17.84
N GLU A 297 22.93 22.20 19.12
CA GLU A 297 23.94 21.29 19.65
C GLU A 297 23.64 19.79 19.44
N ASN A 298 22.40 19.45 19.12
CA ASN A 298 21.85 18.08 19.07
C ASN A 298 21.44 17.61 17.66
N ILE A 299 21.45 18.50 16.65
CA ILE A 299 21.03 18.14 15.28
C ILE A 299 22.07 17.21 14.61
N ASP A 300 21.62 16.01 14.24
CA ASP A 300 22.35 15.02 13.46
C ASP A 300 21.41 14.39 12.42
N GLY A 301 21.28 15.03 11.26
CA GLY A 301 20.26 14.68 10.26
C GLY A 301 18.90 15.31 10.56
N MET A 302 17.91 15.05 9.70
CA MET A 302 16.51 15.37 9.97
C MET A 302 15.88 14.24 10.80
N PRO A 303 15.50 14.46 12.07
CA PRO A 303 14.72 13.50 12.86
C PRO A 303 13.31 13.33 12.29
N GLU A 304 12.68 12.18 12.57
CA GLU A 304 11.35 11.87 12.05
C GLU A 304 10.29 12.93 12.43
N ASP A 305 9.47 13.29 11.45
CA ASP A 305 8.31 14.17 11.57
C ASP A 305 7.22 13.79 10.56
N ASP A 306 5.95 14.05 10.86
CA ASP A 306 4.85 13.90 9.90
C ASP A 306 4.87 14.94 8.77
N ASP A 307 5.44 16.12 9.00
CA ASP A 307 5.77 17.11 7.95
C ASP A 307 6.63 16.52 6.80
N LEU A 308 7.43 15.51 7.11
CA LEU A 308 8.30 14.81 6.16
C LEU A 308 7.68 13.47 5.74
N ASN A 309 7.05 12.72 6.66
CA ASN A 309 6.42 11.44 6.33
C ASN A 309 5.28 11.58 5.30
N TYR A 310 4.43 12.61 5.37
CA TYR A 310 3.34 12.75 4.40
C TYR A 310 3.81 13.05 2.97
N PRO A 311 4.79 13.95 2.71
CA PRO A 311 5.40 14.07 1.39
C PRO A 311 6.06 12.78 0.88
N LEU A 312 6.61 11.93 1.75
CA LEU A 312 7.10 10.60 1.34
C LEU A 312 5.95 9.66 0.95
N LEU A 313 4.84 9.64 1.70
CA LEU A 313 3.63 8.92 1.31
C LEU A 313 3.08 9.45 -0.01
N GLY A 314 3.10 10.77 -0.23
CA GLY A 314 2.72 11.40 -1.48
C GLY A 314 3.61 11.03 -2.67
N LEU A 315 4.92 10.83 -2.46
CA LEU A 315 5.80 10.21 -3.47
C LEU A 315 5.39 8.76 -3.75
N LEU A 316 5.17 7.94 -2.71
CA LEU A 316 4.77 6.53 -2.87
C LEU A 316 3.40 6.39 -3.55
N LEU A 317 2.47 7.31 -3.31
CA LEU A 317 1.18 7.42 -4.00
C LEU A 317 1.38 7.60 -5.51
N LEU A 318 2.21 8.58 -5.90
CA LEU A 318 2.49 8.86 -7.30
C LEU A 318 3.34 7.76 -7.97
N GLU A 319 4.22 7.07 -7.23
CA GLU A 319 4.96 5.90 -7.72
C GLU A 319 4.07 4.65 -7.90
N ARG A 320 3.01 4.48 -7.08
CA ARG A 320 2.12 3.30 -7.11
C ARG A 320 0.92 3.48 -8.04
N TYR A 321 0.33 4.66 -8.10
CA TYR A 321 -0.93 4.94 -8.80
C TYR A 321 -0.80 6.02 -9.90
N GLY A 322 0.32 6.75 -9.95
CA GLY A 322 0.52 7.87 -10.88
C GLY A 322 -0.38 9.08 -10.61
N HIS A 323 -0.28 10.09 -11.47
CA HIS A 323 -1.08 11.33 -11.35
C HIS A 323 -2.59 11.13 -11.53
N GLY A 324 -3.03 9.94 -11.94
CA GLY A 324 -4.43 9.56 -12.10
C GLY A 324 -5.14 9.07 -10.84
N PHE A 325 -4.44 8.99 -9.69
CA PHE A 325 -4.97 8.47 -8.43
C PHE A 325 -6.31 9.08 -8.00
N ALA A 326 -7.14 8.29 -7.31
CA ALA A 326 -8.37 8.73 -6.64
C ALA A 326 -8.16 8.78 -5.12
N THR A 327 -9.07 9.45 -4.39
CA THR A 327 -9.02 9.52 -2.91
C THR A 327 -9.03 8.14 -2.24
N VAL A 328 -9.60 7.12 -2.90
CA VAL A 328 -9.58 5.73 -2.43
C VAL A 328 -8.18 5.10 -2.49
N ASP A 329 -7.33 5.51 -3.44
CA ASP A 329 -5.94 5.04 -3.53
C ASP A 329 -5.08 5.62 -2.39
N VAL A 330 -5.38 6.86 -1.98
CA VAL A 330 -4.79 7.51 -0.79
C VAL A 330 -5.20 6.76 0.48
N ALA A 331 -6.48 6.42 0.60
CA ALA A 331 -6.99 5.61 1.71
C ALA A 331 -6.32 4.22 1.77
N GLN A 332 -6.20 3.53 0.64
CA GLN A 332 -5.52 2.23 0.57
C GLN A 332 -4.04 2.36 0.94
N LEU A 333 -3.33 3.35 0.40
CA LEU A 333 -1.93 3.59 0.74
C LEU A 333 -1.71 3.83 2.23
N TRP A 334 -2.66 4.51 2.91
CA TRP A 334 -2.56 4.72 4.35
C TRP A 334 -2.78 3.44 5.14
N LEU A 335 -3.73 2.59 4.72
CA LEU A 335 -3.95 1.27 5.32
C LEU A 335 -2.75 0.33 5.12
N ASP A 336 -2.02 0.49 4.02
CA ASP A 336 -0.82 -0.30 3.69
C ASP A 336 0.46 0.21 4.42
N GLU A 337 0.72 1.53 4.38
CA GLU A 337 2.04 2.13 4.67
C GLU A 337 2.09 3.04 5.91
N LEU A 338 0.94 3.50 6.44
CA LEU A 338 0.88 4.47 7.54
C LEU A 338 0.34 3.83 8.83
N PRO A 339 1.20 3.42 9.79
CA PRO A 339 0.70 2.76 11.00
C PRO A 339 -0.24 3.69 11.78
N ALA A 340 -1.43 3.21 12.16
CA ALA A 340 -2.48 4.04 12.78
C ALA A 340 -2.00 4.92 13.96
N GLY A 341 -1.02 4.46 14.74
CA GLY A 341 -0.39 5.22 15.84
C GLY A 341 0.46 6.43 15.42
N ARG A 342 0.70 6.62 14.11
CA ARG A 342 1.40 7.77 13.49
C ARG A 342 0.45 8.82 12.92
N THR A 343 -0.87 8.60 13.00
CA THR A 343 -1.88 9.58 12.57
C THR A 343 -2.16 10.62 13.67
N PHE A 344 -2.51 11.85 13.28
CA PHE A 344 -2.85 12.95 14.18
C PHE A 344 -4.22 13.54 13.84
N THR A 345 -4.81 14.30 14.76
CA THR A 345 -5.98 15.18 14.52
C THR A 345 -7.03 14.64 13.51
N ALA A 346 -7.15 15.23 12.32
CA ALA A 346 -8.13 14.85 11.31
C ALA A 346 -7.80 13.49 10.67
N GLU A 347 -6.53 13.27 10.37
CA GLU A 347 -5.97 12.04 9.78
C GLU A 347 -6.31 10.83 10.67
N ARG A 348 -6.22 10.98 12.00
CA ARG A 348 -6.56 9.94 12.98
C ARG A 348 -8.05 9.63 13.00
N VAL A 349 -8.89 10.65 12.85
CA VAL A 349 -10.34 10.45 12.78
C VAL A 349 -10.73 9.81 11.46
N ALA A 350 -10.14 10.22 10.34
CA ALA A 350 -10.35 9.60 9.04
C ALA A 350 -9.86 8.14 9.00
N TYR A 351 -8.69 7.83 9.60
CA TYR A 351 -8.19 6.46 9.71
C TYR A 351 -9.12 5.59 10.58
N ARG A 352 -9.63 6.12 11.70
CA ARG A 352 -10.70 5.48 12.50
C ARG A 352 -11.94 5.22 11.64
N ASN A 353 -12.33 6.18 10.80
CA ASN A 353 -13.51 6.10 9.94
C ASN A 353 -13.34 5.01 8.86
N LEU A 354 -12.17 4.93 8.19
CA LEU A 354 -11.81 3.84 7.28
C LEU A 354 -11.92 2.47 7.96
N LEU A 355 -11.29 2.31 9.13
CA LEU A 355 -11.39 1.08 9.94
C LEU A 355 -12.80 0.78 10.47
N SER A 356 -13.73 1.73 10.36
CA SER A 356 -15.15 1.58 10.72
C SER A 356 -16.05 1.33 9.50
N GLY A 357 -15.49 1.17 8.30
CA GLY A 357 -16.26 0.96 7.05
C GLY A 357 -16.88 2.23 6.47
N VAL A 358 -16.38 3.41 6.81
CA VAL A 358 -16.77 4.68 6.18
C VAL A 358 -15.80 4.97 5.04
N GLU A 359 -16.33 5.10 3.82
CA GLU A 359 -15.52 5.33 2.62
C GLU A 359 -15.28 6.83 2.33
N PRO A 360 -14.17 7.21 1.66
CA PRO A 360 -13.94 8.58 1.24
C PRO A 360 -15.01 9.06 0.22
N PRO A 361 -15.35 10.36 0.19
CA PRO A 361 -14.85 11.45 1.04
C PRO A 361 -15.57 11.56 2.40
N HIS A 362 -16.55 10.69 2.72
CA HIS A 362 -17.30 10.75 3.98
C HIS A 362 -16.42 10.56 5.22
N THR A 363 -15.23 9.95 5.06
CA THR A 363 -14.17 9.90 6.07
C THR A 363 -13.79 11.27 6.61
N ALA A 364 -13.82 12.33 5.79
CA ALA A 364 -13.46 13.69 6.15
C ALA A 364 -14.52 14.42 6.99
N SER A 365 -15.81 14.10 6.80
CA SER A 365 -16.92 14.78 7.47
C SER A 365 -17.52 13.98 8.63
N TYR A 366 -17.52 12.64 8.58
CA TYR A 366 -18.17 11.80 9.57
C TYR A 366 -17.53 11.90 10.95
N ARG A 367 -18.16 12.68 11.85
CA ARG A 367 -17.74 12.90 13.25
C ARG A 367 -16.26 13.30 13.34
N ASN A 368 -15.83 14.23 12.47
CA ASN A 368 -14.47 14.75 12.37
C ASN A 368 -14.43 16.28 12.58
N PRO A 369 -14.13 16.75 13.79
CA PRO A 369 -14.10 18.17 14.14
C PRO A 369 -12.79 18.88 13.79
N PHE A 370 -11.87 18.20 13.10
CA PHE A 370 -10.53 18.70 12.77
C PHE A 370 -10.38 19.04 11.28
N ARG A 371 -11.46 18.94 10.50
CA ARG A 371 -11.49 19.03 9.03
C ARG A 371 -11.11 20.39 8.41
N GLU A 372 -10.90 21.44 9.20
CA GLU A 372 -10.36 22.74 8.77
C GLU A 372 -8.99 23.07 9.39
N TRP A 373 -8.26 22.04 9.81
CA TRP A 373 -6.93 22.16 10.39
C TRP A 373 -5.85 22.01 9.29
N ILE A 374 -4.60 22.29 9.63
CA ILE A 374 -3.48 22.34 8.67
C ILE A 374 -3.03 20.97 8.12
N GLY A 375 -3.60 19.86 8.61
CA GLY A 375 -3.14 18.49 8.31
C GLY A 375 -3.18 18.10 6.82
N ALA A 376 -4.00 18.76 6.01
CA ALA A 376 -3.96 18.60 4.55
C ALA A 376 -2.83 19.41 3.87
N ARG A 377 -2.41 20.56 4.43
CA ARG A 377 -1.35 21.41 3.87
C ARG A 377 -0.04 20.65 3.74
N ILE A 378 0.37 19.96 4.82
CA ILE A 378 1.68 19.29 4.89
C ILE A 378 1.84 18.09 3.93
N ARG A 379 0.74 17.68 3.29
CA ARG A 379 0.71 16.64 2.25
C ARG A 379 0.83 17.21 0.83
N ALA A 380 0.53 18.50 0.65
CA ALA A 380 0.29 19.13 -0.65
C ALA A 380 1.55 19.35 -1.49
N ASP A 381 2.72 19.49 -0.86
CA ASP A 381 3.98 19.87 -1.50
C ASP A 381 4.33 19.05 -2.74
N VAL A 382 4.19 17.72 -2.65
CA VAL A 382 4.59 16.81 -3.73
C VAL A 382 3.79 17.05 -5.02
N PHE A 383 2.54 17.50 -4.90
CA PHE A 383 1.67 17.77 -6.05
C PHE A 383 2.09 19.05 -6.76
N GLY A 384 2.50 20.08 -6.01
CA GLY A 384 3.13 21.28 -6.57
C GLY A 384 4.47 20.99 -7.23
N TRP A 385 5.34 20.25 -6.53
CA TRP A 385 6.66 19.84 -7.04
C TRP A 385 6.61 19.04 -8.34
N THR A 386 5.60 18.18 -8.51
CA THR A 386 5.45 17.30 -9.68
C THR A 386 4.60 17.88 -10.82
N HIS A 387 3.95 19.03 -10.62
CA HIS A 387 3.24 19.78 -11.68
C HIS A 387 3.90 21.15 -11.93
N PRO A 388 5.18 21.20 -12.36
CA PRO A 388 5.96 22.43 -12.41
C PRO A 388 5.40 23.42 -13.45
N GLY A 389 4.81 24.52 -12.97
CA GLY A 389 4.16 25.53 -13.79
C GLY A 389 2.68 25.26 -14.11
N ASP A 390 2.09 24.14 -13.66
CA ASP A 390 0.65 23.85 -13.77
C ASP A 390 -0.05 23.91 -12.39
N PRO A 391 -0.43 25.12 -11.91
CA PRO A 391 -1.06 25.29 -10.61
C PRO A 391 -2.46 24.68 -10.52
N ALA A 392 -3.18 24.53 -11.65
CA ALA A 392 -4.45 23.80 -11.68
C ALA A 392 -4.18 22.30 -11.47
N ALA A 393 -3.30 21.70 -12.27
CA ALA A 393 -2.81 20.33 -12.12
C ALA A 393 -2.48 19.98 -10.65
N ALA A 394 -1.66 20.84 -10.02
CA ALA A 394 -1.25 20.72 -8.63
C ALA A 394 -2.42 20.79 -7.64
N ALA A 395 -3.32 21.77 -7.80
CA ALA A 395 -4.47 21.94 -6.92
C ALA A 395 -5.49 20.79 -7.04
N GLU A 396 -5.67 20.21 -8.24
CA GLU A 396 -6.57 19.07 -8.45
C GLU A 396 -6.01 17.76 -7.86
N ALA A 397 -4.70 17.58 -7.85
CA ALA A 397 -4.06 16.49 -7.13
C ALA A 397 -4.14 16.69 -5.61
N ALA A 398 -3.83 17.89 -5.11
CA ALA A 398 -3.96 18.22 -3.69
C ALA A 398 -5.40 18.11 -3.17
N TRP A 399 -6.41 18.49 -3.96
CA TRP A 399 -7.82 18.29 -3.60
C TRP A 399 -8.15 16.80 -3.40
N ARG A 400 -7.73 15.92 -4.32
CA ARG A 400 -7.98 14.47 -4.26
C ARG A 400 -7.39 13.81 -3.02
N ASP A 401 -6.24 14.29 -2.55
CA ASP A 401 -5.60 13.88 -1.30
C ASP A 401 -6.27 14.51 -0.06
N ALA A 402 -6.58 15.80 -0.10
CA ALA A 402 -7.16 16.54 1.03
C ALA A 402 -8.55 16.01 1.45
N VAL A 403 -9.44 15.71 0.49
CA VAL A 403 -10.82 15.23 0.78
C VAL A 403 -10.90 13.83 1.38
N LEU A 404 -9.76 13.16 1.63
CA LEU A 404 -9.72 11.99 2.51
C LEU A 404 -10.01 12.37 3.97
N THR A 405 -9.58 13.56 4.42
CA THR A 405 -9.57 13.92 5.86
C THR A 405 -10.07 15.34 6.18
N HIS A 406 -10.10 16.25 5.19
CA HIS A 406 -10.47 17.66 5.39
C HIS A 406 -11.64 18.10 4.48
N THR A 407 -12.23 19.25 4.81
CA THR A 407 -13.27 19.95 4.04
C THR A 407 -12.95 21.44 3.94
N ALA A 408 -13.64 22.17 3.06
CA ALA A 408 -13.65 23.65 3.00
C ALA A 408 -12.26 24.28 3.25
N ASN A 409 -12.04 25.05 4.33
CA ASN A 409 -10.79 25.78 4.54
C ASN A 409 -9.54 24.88 4.65
N GLY A 410 -9.66 23.63 5.11
CA GLY A 410 -8.54 22.68 5.15
C GLY A 410 -8.17 22.14 3.76
N VAL A 411 -9.17 21.96 2.89
CA VAL A 411 -8.98 21.57 1.49
C VAL A 411 -8.38 22.73 0.68
N TYR A 412 -8.85 23.96 0.91
CA TYR A 412 -8.29 25.16 0.31
C TYR A 412 -6.82 25.36 0.68
N ASP A 413 -6.42 24.97 1.89
CA ASP A 413 -5.05 25.07 2.35
C ASP A 413 -4.09 24.21 1.51
N ALA A 414 -4.47 22.96 1.25
CA ALA A 414 -3.71 22.06 0.39
C ALA A 414 -3.70 22.54 -1.08
N MET A 415 -4.85 22.97 -1.61
CA MET A 415 -4.95 23.49 -2.98
C MET A 415 -4.09 24.74 -3.20
N PHE A 416 -4.16 25.70 -2.26
CA PHE A 416 -3.38 26.93 -2.26
C PHE A 416 -1.87 26.66 -2.29
N VAL A 417 -1.39 25.80 -1.38
CA VAL A 417 0.04 25.49 -1.27
C VAL A 417 0.55 24.72 -2.48
N ALA A 418 -0.20 23.74 -2.99
CA ALA A 418 0.20 23.01 -4.20
C ALA A 418 0.30 23.92 -5.42
N ALA A 419 -0.67 24.82 -5.63
CA ALA A 419 -0.64 25.80 -6.72
C ALA A 419 0.53 26.81 -6.59
N ALA A 420 0.79 27.32 -5.38
CA ALA A 420 1.90 28.23 -5.13
C ALA A 420 3.28 27.56 -5.35
N LEU A 421 3.45 26.33 -4.86
CA LEU A 421 4.66 25.53 -5.06
C LEU A 421 4.85 25.12 -6.52
N SER A 422 3.77 24.86 -7.26
CA SER A 422 3.82 24.59 -8.71
C SER A 422 4.42 25.75 -9.49
N VAL A 423 4.01 27.00 -9.21
CA VAL A 423 4.57 28.19 -9.89
C VAL A 423 6.05 28.39 -9.51
N ALA A 424 6.41 28.20 -8.23
CA ALA A 424 7.81 28.24 -7.80
C ALA A 424 8.66 27.14 -8.46
N ALA A 425 8.14 25.91 -8.59
CA ALA A 425 8.78 24.81 -9.29
C ALA A 425 8.92 25.07 -10.81
N GLY A 426 7.95 25.75 -11.42
CA GLY A 426 8.02 26.25 -12.79
C GLY A 426 9.08 27.34 -13.01
N GLY A 427 9.55 28.02 -11.94
CA GLY A 427 10.57 29.07 -12.00
C GLY A 427 10.14 30.44 -11.48
N GLY A 428 8.88 30.59 -11.06
CA GLY A 428 8.40 31.74 -10.28
C GLY A 428 8.11 33.04 -11.04
N GLY A 429 7.85 33.01 -12.36
CA GLY A 429 7.47 34.24 -13.08
C GLY A 429 7.08 34.05 -14.55
N PRO A 430 6.48 35.07 -15.19
CA PRO A 430 6.10 35.04 -16.59
C PRO A 430 7.30 34.96 -17.54
N ALA A 431 7.06 34.48 -18.76
CA ALA A 431 8.09 34.14 -19.74
C ALA A 431 9.00 35.32 -20.14
N GLY A 432 10.21 35.39 -19.56
CA GLY A 432 11.24 36.34 -19.96
C GLY A 432 12.41 36.50 -18.98
N SER A 433 12.18 36.33 -17.67
CA SER A 433 13.16 36.61 -16.60
C SER A 433 14.27 35.55 -16.41
N ALA A 434 14.52 34.70 -17.42
CA ALA A 434 15.60 33.71 -17.42
C ALA A 434 17.02 34.33 -17.46
N GLY A 435 17.11 35.64 -17.72
CA GLY A 435 18.22 36.50 -17.30
C GLY A 435 17.71 37.47 -16.22
N GLY A 436 18.50 37.67 -15.16
CA GLY A 436 18.05 38.32 -13.91
C GLY A 436 17.36 39.68 -14.10
N GLY A 437 16.16 39.81 -13.54
CA GLY A 437 15.35 41.04 -13.62
C GLY A 437 14.16 41.09 -12.67
N ALA A 438 13.53 39.95 -12.34
CA ALA A 438 12.42 39.91 -11.38
C ALA A 438 12.93 39.85 -9.92
N ASP A 439 12.39 40.71 -9.05
CA ASP A 439 12.71 40.71 -7.62
C ASP A 439 12.18 39.44 -6.93
N GLY A 440 12.82 39.02 -5.83
CA GLY A 440 12.31 37.91 -5.02
C GLY A 440 10.90 38.16 -4.47
N GLY A 441 10.53 39.44 -4.24
CA GLY A 441 9.17 39.83 -3.88
C GLY A 441 8.14 39.52 -4.98
N GLU A 442 8.42 39.91 -6.23
CA GLU A 442 7.52 39.66 -7.36
C GLU A 442 7.30 38.15 -7.60
N ARG A 443 8.35 37.35 -7.38
CA ARG A 443 8.28 35.89 -7.52
C ARG A 443 7.49 35.22 -6.40
N VAL A 444 7.52 35.78 -5.17
CA VAL A 444 6.62 35.37 -4.09
C VAL A 444 5.17 35.77 -4.39
N ASP A 445 4.95 37.02 -4.79
CA ASP A 445 3.62 37.55 -5.10
C ASP A 445 2.93 36.68 -6.17
N ALA A 446 3.62 36.34 -7.26
CA ALA A 446 3.11 35.45 -8.30
C ALA A 446 2.74 34.03 -7.81
N CYS A 447 3.45 33.50 -6.81
CA CYS A 447 3.10 32.20 -6.21
C CYS A 447 1.87 32.30 -5.31
N LEU A 448 1.75 33.36 -4.50
CA LEU A 448 0.60 33.59 -3.63
C LEU A 448 -0.67 33.93 -4.43
N GLU A 449 -0.54 34.66 -5.54
CA GLU A 449 -1.63 34.92 -6.49
C GLU A 449 -2.11 33.64 -7.19
N ALA A 450 -1.19 32.77 -7.63
CA ALA A 450 -1.56 31.46 -8.17
C ALA A 450 -2.25 30.58 -7.12
N GLY A 451 -1.79 30.58 -5.87
CA GLY A 451 -2.49 29.94 -4.75
C GLY A 451 -3.91 30.50 -4.55
N LEU A 452 -4.09 31.82 -4.59
CA LEU A 452 -5.42 32.44 -4.48
C LEU A 452 -6.35 32.13 -5.66
N SER A 453 -5.81 31.89 -6.87
CA SER A 453 -6.61 31.61 -8.07
C SER A 453 -7.40 30.29 -8.03
N VAL A 454 -6.99 29.35 -7.17
CA VAL A 454 -7.65 28.04 -6.99
C VAL A 454 -8.54 27.96 -5.74
N VAL A 455 -8.67 29.04 -4.97
CA VAL A 455 -9.49 29.10 -3.74
C VAL A 455 -10.68 30.05 -3.92
N PRO A 456 -11.91 29.67 -3.49
CA PRO A 456 -13.09 30.54 -3.62
C PRO A 456 -12.84 31.93 -3.01
N PRO A 457 -12.95 33.02 -3.78
CA PRO A 457 -12.42 34.32 -3.39
C PRO A 457 -13.22 35.00 -2.25
N ALA A 458 -14.40 34.48 -1.93
CA ALA A 458 -15.25 34.91 -0.81
C ALA A 458 -15.07 34.06 0.47
N SER A 459 -14.22 33.04 0.47
CA SER A 459 -13.98 32.16 1.63
C SER A 459 -13.25 32.87 2.79
N ARG A 460 -13.37 32.30 4.00
CA ARG A 460 -12.54 32.67 5.15
C ARG A 460 -11.06 32.49 4.84
N TYR A 461 -10.67 31.41 4.14
CA TYR A 461 -9.28 31.15 3.74
C TYR A 461 -8.69 32.25 2.83
N ALA A 462 -9.37 32.58 1.73
CA ALA A 462 -8.91 33.63 0.81
C ALA A 462 -8.82 35.00 1.50
N THR A 463 -9.68 35.24 2.49
CA THR A 463 -9.60 36.43 3.36
C THR A 463 -8.35 36.40 4.24
N ALA A 464 -8.08 35.29 4.93
CA ALA A 464 -6.92 35.13 5.82
C ALA A 464 -5.58 35.30 5.10
N VAL A 465 -5.41 34.69 3.92
CA VAL A 465 -4.21 34.89 3.07
C VAL A 465 -4.02 36.37 2.71
N ARG A 466 -5.09 37.05 2.28
CA ARG A 466 -5.03 38.49 1.93
C ARG A 466 -4.74 39.37 3.15
N THR A 467 -5.26 39.04 4.34
CA THR A 467 -4.89 39.71 5.59
C THR A 467 -3.40 39.56 5.88
N GLY A 468 -2.82 38.37 5.70
CA GLY A 468 -1.39 38.13 5.85
C GLY A 468 -0.53 38.97 4.91
N ILE A 469 -0.85 38.95 3.61
CA ILE A 469 -0.18 39.74 2.57
C ILE A 469 -0.29 41.25 2.90
N ALA A 470 -1.48 41.73 3.28
CA ALA A 470 -1.71 43.14 3.60
C ALA A 470 -0.91 43.58 4.85
N ALA A 471 -0.94 42.79 5.92
CA ALA A 471 -0.21 43.10 7.15
C ALA A 471 1.31 43.12 6.92
N ALA A 472 1.85 42.17 6.13
CA ALA A 472 3.25 42.17 5.74
C ALA A 472 3.65 43.37 4.87
N ARG A 473 2.79 43.78 3.92
CA ARG A 473 3.02 44.98 3.09
C ARG A 473 2.83 46.31 3.84
N GLN A 474 2.19 46.28 5.01
CA GLN A 474 1.97 47.44 5.89
C GLN A 474 2.93 47.49 7.09
N ALA A 475 3.91 46.57 7.16
CA ALA A 475 4.87 46.52 8.26
C ALA A 475 5.64 47.86 8.40
N PRO A 476 5.77 48.43 9.62
CA PRO A 476 6.40 49.73 9.82
C PRO A 476 7.91 49.73 9.59
N GLU A 477 8.54 48.55 9.64
CA GLU A 477 9.95 48.33 9.33
C GLU A 477 10.09 47.12 8.41
N SER A 478 10.98 47.18 7.41
CA SER A 478 11.24 46.05 6.49
C SER A 478 12.23 45.00 7.05
N GLY A 479 12.84 45.26 8.21
CA GLY A 479 13.76 44.34 8.88
C GLY A 479 13.06 43.20 9.61
N PRO A 480 13.80 42.17 10.07
CA PRO A 480 13.23 41.06 10.85
C PRO A 480 12.51 41.49 12.15
N ALA A 481 12.87 42.63 12.73
CA ALA A 481 12.19 43.20 13.91
C ALA A 481 10.76 43.67 13.60
N GLY A 482 10.54 44.32 12.45
CA GLY A 482 9.23 44.80 12.02
C GLY A 482 8.18 43.70 11.91
N PHE A 483 8.60 42.50 11.49
CA PHE A 483 7.71 41.33 11.40
C PHE A 483 7.08 40.93 12.75
N ALA A 484 7.70 41.27 13.89
CA ALA A 484 7.09 41.03 15.19
C ALA A 484 5.73 41.73 15.34
N SER A 485 5.60 42.96 14.83
CA SER A 485 4.34 43.72 14.83
C SER A 485 3.28 43.14 13.88
N VAL A 486 3.72 42.52 12.78
CA VAL A 486 2.84 41.78 11.86
C VAL A 486 2.27 40.55 12.57
N VAL A 487 3.11 39.80 13.28
CA VAL A 487 2.66 38.66 14.10
C VAL A 487 1.70 39.10 15.20
N ASP A 488 1.99 40.20 15.91
CA ASP A 488 1.09 40.74 16.95
C ASP A 488 -0.29 41.11 16.38
N GLY A 489 -0.32 41.76 15.21
CA GLY A 489 -1.56 42.08 14.50
C GLY A 489 -2.33 40.86 14.03
N LEU A 490 -1.65 39.80 13.57
CA LEU A 490 -2.28 38.54 13.19
C LEU A 490 -2.84 37.79 14.41
N HIS A 491 -2.09 37.70 15.51
CA HIS A 491 -2.57 37.08 16.76
C HIS A 491 -3.76 37.84 17.34
N ALA A 492 -3.80 39.17 17.25
CA ALA A 492 -4.97 39.97 17.62
C ALA A 492 -6.19 39.73 16.71
N ALA A 493 -6.00 39.28 15.46
CA ALA A 493 -7.08 39.02 14.51
C ALA A 493 -7.59 37.56 14.51
N TYR A 494 -6.74 36.58 14.86
CA TYR A 494 -7.07 35.16 14.76
C TYR A 494 -6.83 34.34 16.04
N GLY A 495 -6.37 34.95 17.15
CA GLY A 495 -5.96 34.25 18.37
C GLY A 495 -7.00 33.35 19.05
N ASP A 496 -8.30 33.55 18.78
CA ASP A 496 -9.38 32.66 19.25
C ASP A 496 -9.42 31.29 18.55
N HIS A 497 -8.64 31.09 17.48
CA HIS A 497 -8.52 29.83 16.76
C HIS A 497 -7.53 28.88 17.46
N HIS A 498 -7.74 27.57 17.31
CA HIS A 498 -6.72 26.59 17.70
C HIS A 498 -5.45 26.78 16.86
N TRP A 499 -4.27 26.64 17.47
CA TRP A 499 -2.95 26.96 16.87
C TRP A 499 -2.59 26.18 15.60
N VAL A 500 -3.35 25.13 15.25
CA VAL A 500 -3.20 24.29 14.05
C VAL A 500 -4.30 24.53 12.99
N HIS A 501 -5.19 25.49 13.21
CA HIS A 501 -6.30 25.79 12.29
C HIS A 501 -5.78 26.42 11.00
N SER A 502 -6.33 26.10 9.83
CA SER A 502 -5.77 26.57 8.55
C SER A 502 -5.73 28.10 8.43
N LEU A 503 -6.78 28.80 8.90
CA LEU A 503 -6.91 30.27 8.79
C LEU A 503 -5.72 31.07 9.38
N PRO A 504 -5.42 31.01 10.70
CA PRO A 504 -4.27 31.72 11.28
C PRO A 504 -2.94 31.34 10.61
N ASN A 505 -2.75 30.04 10.33
CA ASN A 505 -1.54 29.52 9.72
C ASN A 505 -1.36 29.95 8.26
N ALA A 506 -2.45 30.16 7.51
CA ALA A 506 -2.41 30.67 6.13
C ALA A 506 -2.08 32.16 6.09
N ALA A 507 -2.67 32.95 7.00
CA ALA A 507 -2.31 34.35 7.18
C ALA A 507 -0.83 34.51 7.57
N LEU A 508 -0.34 33.70 8.51
CA LEU A 508 1.06 33.71 8.94
C LEU A 508 2.02 33.29 7.82
N LEU A 509 1.76 32.19 7.11
CA LEU A 509 2.59 31.73 6.00
C LEU A 509 2.68 32.79 4.89
N ALA A 510 1.54 33.35 4.48
CA ALA A 510 1.49 34.38 3.44
C ALA A 510 2.21 35.67 3.89
N ALA A 511 2.06 36.07 5.16
CA ALA A 511 2.78 37.22 5.72
C ALA A 511 4.30 36.99 5.77
N ALA A 512 4.74 35.82 6.23
CA ALA A 512 6.14 35.45 6.36
C ALA A 512 6.85 35.48 5.00
N LEU A 513 6.26 34.85 3.98
CA LEU A 513 6.79 34.84 2.61
C LEU A 513 6.81 36.24 2.00
N THR A 514 5.71 37.00 2.12
CA THR A 514 5.60 38.38 1.58
C THR A 514 6.65 39.30 2.19
N HIS A 515 6.85 39.24 3.51
CA HIS A 515 7.85 40.07 4.21
C HIS A 515 9.29 39.57 3.99
N ALA A 516 9.49 38.28 3.69
CA ALA A 516 10.79 37.74 3.33
C ALA A 516 11.21 38.07 1.89
N ARG A 517 10.28 38.39 0.99
CA ARG A 517 10.54 38.69 -0.44
C ARG A 517 11.43 37.64 -1.11
N GLY A 518 11.20 36.36 -0.80
CA GLY A 518 11.96 35.24 -1.36
C GLY A 518 13.33 34.97 -0.73
N ASP A 519 13.74 35.69 0.33
CA ASP A 519 14.87 35.27 1.16
C ASP A 519 14.56 33.96 1.90
N PHE A 520 15.47 32.99 1.83
CA PHE A 520 15.27 31.66 2.39
C PHE A 520 15.24 31.68 3.92
N THR A 521 16.30 32.20 4.55
CA THR A 521 16.41 32.30 6.02
C THR A 521 15.20 33.05 6.57
N GLY A 522 14.96 34.24 6.02
CA GLY A 522 13.89 35.11 6.41
C GLY A 522 12.49 34.55 6.17
N SER A 523 12.31 33.55 5.30
CA SER A 523 11.03 32.86 5.14
C SER A 523 10.79 31.88 6.29
N ILE A 524 11.75 30.98 6.55
CA ILE A 524 11.60 29.97 7.62
C ILE A 524 11.61 30.60 9.02
N CYS A 525 12.46 31.59 9.27
CA CYS A 525 12.54 32.25 10.57
C CYS A 525 11.28 33.07 10.88
N ARG A 526 10.68 33.75 9.88
CA ARG A 526 9.40 34.47 10.07
C ARG A 526 8.24 33.50 10.28
N ALA A 527 8.18 32.39 9.53
CA ALA A 527 7.17 31.36 9.72
C ALA A 527 7.21 30.78 11.15
N VAL A 528 8.39 30.35 11.61
CA VAL A 528 8.56 29.76 12.95
C VAL A 528 8.34 30.77 14.08
N SER A 529 8.88 32.01 13.96
CA SER A 529 8.71 33.04 15.00
C SER A 529 7.29 33.61 15.11
N GLY A 530 6.39 33.25 14.18
CA GLY A 530 4.95 33.53 14.29
C GLY A 530 4.19 32.60 15.25
N GLY A 531 4.77 31.47 15.65
CA GLY A 531 4.33 30.66 16.79
C GLY A 531 3.10 29.78 16.63
N TRP A 532 2.31 29.92 15.57
CA TRP A 532 1.35 28.89 15.17
C TRP A 532 2.05 27.81 14.34
N ASP A 533 1.53 26.58 14.42
CA ASP A 533 2.03 25.32 13.83
C ASP A 533 3.45 25.41 13.23
N THR A 534 4.45 25.47 14.11
CA THR A 534 5.74 26.12 13.81
C THR A 534 6.60 25.33 12.84
N ASP A 535 6.61 24.01 12.99
CA ASP A 535 7.22 23.06 12.06
C ASP A 535 6.45 23.09 10.74
N SER A 536 5.13 22.86 10.74
CA SER A 536 4.30 22.85 9.52
C SER A 536 4.42 24.12 8.67
N ASN A 537 4.43 25.29 9.30
CA ASN A 537 4.64 26.58 8.64
C ASN A 537 6.09 26.74 8.17
N GLY A 538 7.07 26.38 8.99
CA GLY A 538 8.49 26.40 8.63
C GLY A 538 8.79 25.51 7.43
N ALA A 539 8.27 24.29 7.42
CA ALA A 539 8.37 23.31 6.35
C ALA A 539 7.81 23.85 5.04
N THR A 540 6.58 24.37 5.06
CA THR A 540 5.93 24.92 3.87
C THR A 540 6.65 26.18 3.35
N ALA A 541 7.06 27.08 4.24
CA ALA A 541 7.82 28.28 3.87
C ALA A 541 9.20 27.93 3.29
N GLY A 542 9.89 26.96 3.88
CA GLY A 542 11.19 26.47 3.43
C GLY A 542 11.13 25.72 2.10
N SER A 543 10.05 24.97 1.85
CA SER A 543 9.76 24.35 0.55
C SER A 543 9.65 25.40 -0.55
N LEU A 544 8.80 26.42 -0.37
CA LEU A 544 8.57 27.46 -1.38
C LEU A 544 9.80 28.36 -1.58
N ALA A 545 10.42 28.82 -0.49
CA ALA A 545 11.63 29.62 -0.59
C ALA A 545 12.82 28.82 -1.15
N GLY A 546 12.87 27.50 -0.90
CA GLY A 546 13.84 26.59 -1.50
C GLY A 546 13.72 26.51 -3.02
N LEU A 547 12.50 26.35 -3.55
CA LEU A 547 12.25 26.41 -4.99
C LEU A 547 12.67 27.78 -5.59
N LEU A 548 12.33 28.89 -4.92
CA LEU A 548 12.65 30.25 -5.37
C LEU A 548 14.15 30.59 -5.27
N ALA A 549 14.91 29.91 -4.40
CA ALA A 549 16.37 30.01 -4.32
C ALA A 549 17.09 29.32 -5.49
N GLY A 550 16.38 28.52 -6.30
CA GLY A 550 16.87 27.99 -7.58
C GLY A 550 17.72 26.72 -7.49
N GLY A 551 18.43 26.48 -6.38
CA GLY A 551 19.24 25.28 -6.20
C GLY A 551 19.87 25.13 -4.82
N PRO A 552 20.33 23.93 -4.44
CA PRO A 552 20.71 23.58 -3.06
C PRO A 552 21.93 24.38 -2.54
N ARG A 553 22.76 24.90 -3.45
CA ARG A 553 23.93 25.74 -3.13
C ARG A 553 23.58 27.20 -2.82
N ALA A 554 22.37 27.65 -3.13
CA ALA A 554 21.88 28.98 -2.76
C ALA A 554 21.34 29.03 -1.32
N LEU A 555 21.07 27.86 -0.71
CA LEU A 555 20.64 27.76 0.68
C LEU A 555 21.85 27.97 1.62
N PRO A 556 21.76 28.84 2.64
CA PRO A 556 22.85 29.07 3.58
C PRO A 556 23.26 27.77 4.29
N ALA A 557 24.56 27.47 4.28
CA ALA A 557 25.09 26.19 4.75
C ALA A 557 24.81 25.90 6.25
N ARG A 558 24.49 26.91 7.07
CA ARG A 558 24.06 26.70 8.47
C ARG A 558 22.75 25.93 8.59
N TRP A 559 21.86 26.04 7.60
CA TRP A 559 20.57 25.35 7.56
C TRP A 559 20.69 23.94 6.98
N THR A 560 21.54 23.75 5.96
CA THR A 560 21.61 22.47 5.21
C THR A 560 22.67 21.49 5.71
N ARG A 561 23.79 21.98 6.26
CA ARG A 561 24.87 21.11 6.78
C ARG A 561 24.46 20.25 7.98
N PRO A 562 23.67 20.72 8.97
CA PRO A 562 23.24 19.88 10.09
C PRO A 562 22.34 18.70 9.67
N LEU A 563 21.59 18.85 8.56
CA LEU A 563 20.73 17.81 7.99
C LEU A 563 21.52 16.63 7.37
N ARG A 564 22.83 16.77 7.15
CA ARG A 564 23.78 15.72 6.70
C ARG A 564 23.33 14.86 5.50
N ASN A 565 22.41 15.37 4.68
CA ASN A 565 21.70 14.62 3.64
C ASN A 565 21.08 13.29 4.14
N ARG A 566 20.42 13.29 5.29
CA ARG A 566 19.79 12.11 5.89
C ARG A 566 18.48 12.45 6.60
N LEU A 567 17.39 11.78 6.21
CA LEU A 567 16.08 11.82 6.84
C LEU A 567 15.82 10.52 7.64
N ALA A 568 15.37 10.63 8.88
CA ALA A 568 14.80 9.51 9.63
C ALA A 568 13.28 9.43 9.42
N THR A 569 12.73 8.24 9.22
CA THR A 569 11.29 8.06 8.93
C THR A 569 10.81 6.63 9.18
N SER A 570 9.54 6.45 9.60
CA SER A 570 8.89 5.13 9.65
C SER A 570 8.12 4.74 8.38
N VAL A 571 8.19 5.54 7.31
CA VAL A 571 7.63 5.18 5.99
C VAL A 571 8.46 4.05 5.37
N GLY A 572 7.78 3.03 4.84
CA GLY A 572 8.36 1.76 4.41
C GLY A 572 9.55 1.90 3.44
N GLY A 573 10.74 1.48 3.88
CA GLY A 573 11.95 1.49 3.04
C GLY A 573 12.54 2.87 2.74
N MET A 574 12.10 3.92 3.46
CA MET A 574 12.55 5.31 3.24
C MET A 574 13.54 5.82 4.30
N ASP A 575 13.77 5.07 5.39
CA ASP A 575 14.66 5.50 6.48
C ASP A 575 16.11 5.69 6.01
N GLY A 576 16.74 6.78 6.46
CA GLY A 576 18.09 7.17 6.08
C GLY A 576 18.22 7.83 4.70
N THR A 577 17.13 8.01 3.93
CA THR A 577 17.19 8.56 2.56
C THR A 577 17.69 10.02 2.53
N GLY A 578 18.47 10.36 1.50
CA GLY A 578 18.96 11.72 1.25
C GLY A 578 18.00 12.60 0.44
N PHE A 579 18.04 13.91 0.67
CA PHE A 579 17.20 14.91 0.00
C PHE A 579 17.51 15.03 -1.50
N ASP A 580 18.75 14.74 -1.90
CA ASP A 580 19.14 14.56 -3.30
C ASP A 580 18.40 13.39 -3.98
N THR A 581 18.25 12.29 -3.26
CA THR A 581 17.59 11.06 -3.70
C THR A 581 16.07 11.24 -3.75
N LEU A 582 15.51 11.94 -2.77
CA LEU A 582 14.10 12.35 -2.77
C LEU A 582 13.80 13.31 -3.93
N ALA A 583 14.67 14.30 -4.18
CA ALA A 583 14.55 15.21 -5.31
C ALA A 583 14.65 14.48 -6.67
N ALA A 584 15.55 13.50 -6.80
CA ALA A 584 15.67 12.68 -8.01
C ALA A 584 14.39 11.84 -8.28
N ARG A 585 13.80 11.25 -7.23
CA ARG A 585 12.50 10.54 -7.33
C ARG A 585 11.36 11.50 -7.66
N THR A 586 11.31 12.66 -7.02
CA THR A 586 10.32 13.72 -7.31
C THR A 586 10.43 14.20 -8.76
N LEU A 587 11.65 14.35 -9.29
CA LEU A 587 11.91 14.74 -10.68
C LEU A 587 11.46 13.66 -11.67
N ALA A 588 11.67 12.37 -11.35
CA ALA A 588 11.23 11.25 -12.18
C ALA A 588 9.69 11.14 -12.29
N LEU A 589 8.97 11.75 -11.35
CA LEU A 589 7.50 11.83 -11.33
C LEU A 589 6.96 13.15 -11.92
N ALA A 590 7.81 14.13 -12.23
CA ALA A 590 7.36 15.44 -12.69
C ALA A 590 6.72 15.37 -14.09
N VAL A 591 5.50 15.93 -14.22
CA VAL A 591 4.80 16.03 -15.50
C VAL A 591 5.61 16.91 -16.46
N PRO A 592 5.94 16.45 -17.68
CA PRO A 592 6.64 17.28 -18.65
C PRO A 592 5.82 18.52 -19.04
N ALA A 593 6.38 19.70 -18.84
CA ALA A 593 5.75 20.94 -19.28
C ALA A 593 5.49 20.93 -20.80
N ALA A 594 4.34 21.47 -21.21
CA ALA A 594 3.93 21.51 -22.62
C ALA A 594 4.94 22.33 -23.45
N GLY A 595 5.75 21.64 -24.25
CA GLY A 595 6.72 22.28 -25.14
C GLY A 595 6.03 23.10 -26.26
N PRO A 596 6.71 24.09 -26.84
CA PRO A 596 6.19 24.87 -27.95
C PRO A 596 5.85 23.96 -29.14
N GLU A 597 4.66 24.17 -29.72
CA GLU A 597 4.00 23.23 -30.62
C GLU A 597 4.75 23.02 -31.94
N ALA A 598 5.48 21.89 -32.04
CA ALA A 598 6.05 21.43 -33.31
C ALA A 598 4.94 20.90 -34.22
N ALA A 599 4.67 21.63 -35.31
CA ALA A 599 3.46 21.46 -36.13
C ALA A 599 3.24 20.03 -36.64
N ARG A 600 2.06 19.47 -36.33
CA ARG A 600 1.49 18.32 -37.05
C ARG A 600 0.69 18.79 -38.28
N PRO A 601 0.70 18.04 -39.40
CA PRO A 601 -0.02 18.43 -40.61
C PRO A 601 -1.54 18.34 -40.41
N ALA A 602 -2.28 19.28 -41.01
CA ALA A 602 -3.73 19.39 -40.83
C ALA A 602 -4.49 18.24 -41.49
N ALA A 603 -5.31 17.53 -40.70
CA ALA A 603 -6.36 16.64 -41.21
C ALA A 603 -7.58 17.47 -41.67
N GLY A 604 -8.29 16.98 -42.70
CA GLY A 604 -9.39 17.72 -43.33
C GLY A 604 -10.64 17.89 -42.47
N LYS A 605 -11.38 18.97 -42.70
CA LYS A 605 -12.69 19.24 -42.07
C LYS A 605 -13.76 18.23 -42.53
N PRO A 606 -14.58 17.67 -41.62
CA PRO A 606 -15.89 17.11 -41.95
C PRO A 606 -16.92 18.19 -42.33
N ASP A 607 -17.92 17.82 -43.10
CA ASP A 607 -19.02 18.68 -43.59
C ASP A 607 -20.20 18.73 -42.58
N PRO A 608 -20.64 19.90 -42.10
CA PRO A 608 -21.69 20.00 -41.08
C PRO A 608 -23.11 19.90 -41.66
N ALA A 609 -23.61 18.68 -41.88
CA ALA A 609 -24.98 18.44 -42.33
C ALA A 609 -25.73 17.43 -41.44
N ARG A 610 -26.97 17.80 -41.06
CA ARG A 610 -28.03 16.96 -40.44
C ARG A 610 -27.85 16.57 -38.97
N SER A 611 -27.90 17.55 -38.08
CA SER A 611 -28.58 17.37 -36.79
C SER A 611 -30.11 17.44 -36.97
N GLY A 612 -30.86 16.77 -36.09
CA GLY A 612 -32.33 16.82 -36.01
C GLY A 612 -32.79 16.69 -34.56
N PRO A 613 -33.85 17.38 -34.12
CA PRO A 613 -34.16 17.51 -32.70
C PRO A 613 -34.94 16.32 -32.13
N VAL A 614 -34.53 15.87 -30.94
CA VAL A 614 -35.29 14.93 -30.10
C VAL A 614 -36.35 15.68 -29.29
N ARG A 615 -37.52 15.06 -29.08
CA ARG A 615 -38.54 15.50 -28.11
C ARG A 615 -38.69 14.46 -26.99
N PRO A 616 -39.03 14.86 -25.76
CA PRO A 616 -39.37 13.94 -24.67
C PRO A 616 -40.83 13.44 -24.77
N GLU A 617 -41.10 12.27 -24.17
CA GLU A 617 -42.45 11.81 -23.84
C GLU A 617 -42.51 11.31 -22.38
N GLU A 618 -43.73 11.31 -21.82
CA GLU A 618 -44.03 11.05 -20.41
C GLU A 618 -44.52 9.60 -20.13
N PRO A 619 -44.45 9.13 -18.87
CA PRO A 619 -44.66 7.72 -18.54
C PRO A 619 -46.13 7.26 -18.52
N ARG A 620 -46.34 5.95 -18.65
CA ARG A 620 -47.63 5.27 -18.36
C ARG A 620 -47.45 3.99 -17.54
N GLN A 621 -48.52 3.62 -16.84
CA GLN A 621 -48.57 2.58 -15.80
C GLN A 621 -49.19 1.25 -16.31
N PRO A 622 -49.13 0.14 -15.52
CA PRO A 622 -49.16 -1.23 -16.05
C PRO A 622 -50.55 -1.88 -16.10
N GLY A 623 -50.65 -3.06 -16.75
CA GLY A 623 -51.83 -3.93 -16.70
C GLY A 623 -51.65 -5.33 -17.31
N THR A 624 -51.76 -6.36 -16.46
CA THR A 624 -52.28 -7.73 -16.70
C THR A 624 -51.73 -8.62 -17.84
N GLU A 625 -51.20 -9.78 -17.44
CA GLU A 625 -51.14 -11.06 -18.19
C GLU A 625 -52.51 -11.80 -18.14
N PRO A 626 -52.67 -13.09 -18.57
CA PRO A 626 -51.82 -13.98 -19.38
C PRO A 626 -52.57 -14.71 -20.53
N GLU A 627 -51.89 -15.54 -21.33
CA GLU A 627 -52.14 -17.01 -21.44
C GLU A 627 -51.42 -17.75 -22.60
N THR A 628 -50.76 -18.86 -22.26
CA THR A 628 -50.50 -20.10 -23.06
C THR A 628 -49.73 -20.09 -24.39
N GLY A 629 -48.91 -21.15 -24.61
CA GLY A 629 -48.94 -21.85 -25.91
C GLY A 629 -47.67 -21.98 -26.78
N THR A 630 -46.57 -22.53 -26.26
CA THR A 630 -45.54 -23.32 -27.00
C THR A 630 -45.16 -22.90 -28.45
N GLY A 631 -43.97 -22.31 -28.61
CA GLY A 631 -43.23 -22.17 -29.88
C GLY A 631 -41.71 -22.31 -29.65
N PRO A 632 -40.89 -22.58 -30.69
CA PRO A 632 -39.48 -22.92 -30.53
C PRO A 632 -38.60 -21.72 -30.13
N GLU A 633 -37.46 -22.00 -29.48
CA GLU A 633 -36.43 -21.00 -29.18
C GLU A 633 -35.90 -20.37 -30.48
N PRO A 634 -35.82 -19.02 -30.59
CA PRO A 634 -35.24 -18.37 -31.75
C PRO A 634 -33.72 -18.50 -31.75
N GLU A 635 -33.14 -18.82 -32.92
CA GLU A 635 -31.69 -18.86 -33.09
C GLU A 635 -31.08 -17.48 -32.81
N ALA A 636 -30.27 -17.38 -31.75
CA ALA A 636 -29.52 -16.18 -31.43
C ALA A 636 -28.41 -15.98 -32.48
N GLY A 637 -28.74 -15.24 -33.55
CA GLY A 637 -27.87 -15.01 -34.69
C GLY A 637 -26.49 -14.47 -34.28
N ALA A 638 -25.44 -15.04 -34.87
CA ALA A 638 -24.06 -14.68 -34.58
C ALA A 638 -23.73 -13.25 -35.07
N GLY A 639 -23.99 -12.25 -34.22
CA GLY A 639 -23.46 -10.91 -34.39
C GLY A 639 -21.93 -10.92 -34.39
N PRO A 640 -21.25 -10.00 -35.10
CA PRO A 640 -19.81 -9.91 -35.08
C PRO A 640 -19.29 -9.76 -33.65
N GLN A 641 -18.37 -10.63 -33.23
CA GLN A 641 -17.70 -10.48 -31.95
C GLN A 641 -17.02 -9.09 -31.90
N PRO A 642 -17.20 -8.29 -30.83
CA PRO A 642 -16.45 -7.07 -30.65
C PRO A 642 -14.95 -7.39 -30.74
N THR A 643 -14.19 -6.59 -31.50
CA THR A 643 -12.73 -6.72 -31.54
C THR A 643 -12.18 -6.40 -30.16
N ALA A 644 -11.87 -7.44 -29.39
CA ALA A 644 -11.50 -7.31 -27.99
C ALA A 644 -10.31 -6.35 -27.81
N ALA A 645 -10.39 -5.52 -26.77
CA ALA A 645 -9.22 -4.76 -26.32
C ALA A 645 -8.07 -5.74 -26.01
N PRO A 646 -6.81 -5.34 -26.26
CA PRO A 646 -5.66 -6.18 -25.90
C PRO A 646 -5.71 -6.53 -24.40
N GLY A 647 -5.62 -7.84 -24.10
CA GLY A 647 -5.60 -8.33 -22.72
C GLY A 647 -4.42 -7.77 -21.93
N ALA A 648 -4.50 -7.80 -20.59
CA ALA A 648 -3.53 -7.17 -19.69
C ALA A 648 -2.05 -7.58 -19.91
N LEU A 649 -1.80 -8.74 -20.52
CA LEU A 649 -0.47 -9.30 -20.81
C LEU A 649 -0.12 -9.30 -22.32
N ALA A 650 -0.89 -8.59 -23.13
CA ALA A 650 -0.63 -8.46 -24.57
C ALA A 650 0.75 -7.82 -24.82
N GLY A 651 1.52 -8.40 -25.74
CA GLY A 651 2.90 -8.01 -26.04
C GLY A 651 3.95 -8.84 -25.29
N LEU A 652 3.61 -9.47 -24.16
CA LEU A 652 4.52 -10.40 -23.48
C LEU A 652 4.62 -11.72 -24.24
N ARG A 653 5.84 -12.25 -24.35
CA ARG A 653 6.17 -13.52 -25.01
C ARG A 653 6.66 -14.56 -24.01
N VAL A 654 6.05 -15.75 -24.03
CA VAL A 654 6.29 -16.80 -23.04
C VAL A 654 6.69 -18.10 -23.74
N LEU A 655 7.80 -18.71 -23.35
CA LEU A 655 8.19 -20.06 -23.79
C LEU A 655 7.83 -21.07 -22.70
N ASP A 656 6.85 -21.93 -23.00
CA ASP A 656 6.42 -23.02 -22.12
C ASP A 656 7.18 -24.30 -22.50
N LEU A 657 8.31 -24.54 -21.82
CA LEU A 657 9.14 -25.74 -21.95
C LEU A 657 8.70 -26.86 -20.99
N ALA A 658 7.86 -26.53 -20.01
CA ALA A 658 7.44 -27.44 -18.96
C ALA A 658 6.50 -28.54 -19.48
N THR A 659 6.19 -29.53 -18.65
CA THR A 659 5.29 -30.66 -18.98
C THR A 659 4.30 -30.97 -17.86
N LEU A 660 3.19 -31.66 -18.15
CA LEU A 660 2.13 -31.93 -17.16
C LEU A 660 1.56 -30.62 -16.56
N PHE A 661 1.31 -30.54 -15.26
CA PHE A 661 0.36 -29.56 -14.72
C PHE A 661 0.96 -28.23 -14.28
N ALA A 662 1.76 -28.16 -13.21
CA ALA A 662 2.09 -26.88 -12.56
C ALA A 662 2.70 -25.81 -13.50
N GLY A 663 3.77 -26.15 -14.21
CA GLY A 663 4.46 -25.25 -15.14
C GLY A 663 3.58 -24.84 -16.33
N PRO A 664 3.04 -25.80 -17.12
CA PRO A 664 2.23 -25.46 -18.28
C PRO A 664 0.94 -24.73 -17.89
N LEU A 665 0.29 -25.04 -16.77
CA LEU A 665 -0.90 -24.31 -16.33
C LEU A 665 -0.57 -22.86 -15.95
N ALA A 666 0.61 -22.59 -15.36
CA ALA A 666 1.07 -21.22 -15.14
C ALA A 666 1.24 -20.45 -16.46
N ALA A 667 1.82 -21.08 -17.49
CA ALA A 667 1.92 -20.49 -18.82
C ALA A 667 0.54 -20.29 -19.49
N THR A 668 -0.43 -21.18 -19.24
CA THR A 668 -1.82 -21.02 -19.70
C THR A 668 -2.48 -19.79 -19.08
N LEU A 669 -2.30 -19.57 -17.78
CA LEU A 669 -2.83 -18.39 -17.08
C LEU A 669 -2.27 -17.08 -17.65
N LEU A 670 -1.00 -17.05 -18.07
CA LEU A 670 -0.43 -15.89 -18.77
C LEU A 670 -1.06 -15.71 -20.17
N GLY A 671 -1.23 -16.81 -20.91
CA GLY A 671 -1.87 -16.80 -22.24
C GLY A 671 -3.33 -16.33 -22.21
N ASP A 672 -4.07 -16.70 -21.15
CA ASP A 672 -5.47 -16.33 -20.91
C ASP A 672 -5.68 -14.81 -20.78
N TYR A 673 -4.68 -14.06 -20.28
CA TYR A 673 -4.72 -12.59 -20.22
C TYR A 673 -3.97 -11.89 -21.35
N GLY A 674 -3.65 -12.62 -22.43
CA GLY A 674 -3.19 -12.03 -23.70
C GLY A 674 -1.73 -12.27 -24.07
N ALA A 675 -0.95 -12.96 -23.24
CA ALA A 675 0.43 -13.30 -23.59
C ALA A 675 0.50 -14.23 -24.82
N ASP A 676 1.55 -14.06 -25.62
CA ASP A 676 1.90 -14.93 -26.75
C ASP A 676 2.73 -16.11 -26.23
N VAL A 677 2.06 -17.23 -25.98
CA VAL A 677 2.65 -18.42 -25.38
C VAL A 677 3.03 -19.42 -26.48
N VAL A 678 4.31 -19.74 -26.60
CA VAL A 678 4.82 -20.83 -27.44
C VAL A 678 5.08 -22.04 -26.55
N LYS A 679 4.28 -23.09 -26.71
CA LYS A 679 4.56 -24.41 -26.15
C LYS A 679 5.67 -25.07 -26.96
N VAL A 680 6.71 -25.52 -26.28
CA VAL A 680 7.75 -26.38 -26.87
C VAL A 680 7.56 -27.81 -26.39
N GLU A 681 7.55 -28.76 -27.32
CA GLU A 681 7.41 -30.21 -27.05
C GLU A 681 8.46 -31.01 -27.82
N HIS A 682 8.97 -32.10 -27.25
CA HIS A 682 9.98 -32.92 -27.95
C HIS A 682 9.32 -33.68 -29.14
N PRO A 683 9.90 -33.68 -30.35
CA PRO A 683 9.25 -34.14 -31.59
C PRO A 683 8.57 -35.51 -31.49
N ARG A 684 9.25 -36.48 -30.86
CA ARG A 684 8.81 -37.88 -30.74
C ARG A 684 8.21 -38.23 -29.37
N ARG A 685 8.08 -37.25 -28.46
CA ARG A 685 7.60 -37.42 -27.07
C ARG A 685 6.89 -36.13 -26.64
N PRO A 686 5.62 -35.94 -27.04
CA PRO A 686 4.86 -34.75 -26.69
C PRO A 686 4.50 -34.73 -25.19
N ASP A 687 3.85 -33.67 -24.73
CA ASP A 687 3.44 -33.53 -23.34
C ASP A 687 2.54 -34.70 -22.89
N PRO A 688 2.88 -35.44 -21.80
CA PRO A 688 2.09 -36.57 -21.32
C PRO A 688 0.64 -36.22 -20.96
N SER A 689 0.34 -34.95 -20.69
CA SER A 689 -1.04 -34.47 -20.48
C SER A 689 -1.97 -34.69 -21.69
N ARG A 690 -1.43 -34.85 -22.91
CA ARG A 690 -2.19 -35.23 -24.11
C ARG A 690 -2.89 -36.58 -24.02
N GLY A 691 -2.39 -37.48 -23.18
CA GLY A 691 -3.01 -38.78 -22.89
C GLY A 691 -3.68 -38.87 -21.51
N HIS A 692 -3.82 -37.76 -20.79
CA HIS A 692 -4.29 -37.78 -19.40
C HIS A 692 -5.82 -37.65 -19.30
N GLY A 693 -6.42 -38.49 -18.45
CA GLY A 693 -7.87 -38.51 -18.19
C GLY A 693 -8.71 -38.92 -19.40
N PRO A 694 -10.01 -38.58 -19.41
CA PRO A 694 -10.91 -38.93 -20.51
C PRO A 694 -10.52 -38.30 -21.86
N SER A 695 -10.76 -39.04 -22.93
CA SER A 695 -10.57 -38.60 -24.32
C SER A 695 -11.88 -38.68 -25.11
N LYS A 696 -11.96 -37.91 -26.20
CA LYS A 696 -12.98 -38.03 -27.25
C LYS A 696 -12.25 -38.27 -28.56
N ASP A 697 -12.66 -39.27 -29.35
CA ASP A 697 -12.11 -39.58 -30.67
C ASP A 697 -10.56 -39.74 -30.68
N GLY A 698 -10.00 -40.25 -29.58
CA GLY A 698 -8.56 -40.42 -29.35
C GLY A 698 -7.84 -39.20 -28.76
N ILE A 699 -8.50 -38.06 -28.64
CA ILE A 699 -7.93 -36.77 -28.22
C ILE A 699 -8.21 -36.54 -26.73
N GLY A 700 -7.16 -36.42 -25.92
CA GLY A 700 -7.26 -36.19 -24.47
C GLY A 700 -7.84 -34.81 -24.14
N LEU A 701 -8.93 -34.78 -23.36
CA LEU A 701 -9.66 -33.55 -23.06
C LEU A 701 -8.87 -32.60 -22.13
N TRP A 702 -7.98 -33.14 -21.29
CA TRP A 702 -7.08 -32.33 -20.48
C TRP A 702 -6.16 -31.43 -21.32
N TRP A 703 -5.72 -31.89 -22.49
CA TRP A 703 -4.94 -31.05 -23.38
C TRP A 703 -5.73 -29.87 -23.93
N LYS A 704 -7.03 -30.06 -24.23
CA LYS A 704 -7.89 -28.99 -24.75
C LYS A 704 -8.02 -27.82 -23.77
N LEU A 705 -7.94 -28.10 -22.46
CA LEU A 705 -7.83 -27.09 -21.41
C LEU A 705 -6.39 -26.57 -21.26
N LEU A 706 -5.42 -27.46 -21.03
CA LEU A 706 -4.04 -27.09 -20.64
C LEU A 706 -3.23 -26.44 -21.77
N GLY A 707 -3.49 -26.82 -23.02
CA GLY A 707 -2.85 -26.23 -24.21
C GLY A 707 -3.57 -25.00 -24.77
N ARG A 708 -4.67 -24.53 -24.15
CA ARG A 708 -5.44 -23.38 -24.66
C ARG A 708 -4.57 -22.13 -24.72
N ASN A 709 -4.87 -21.24 -25.67
CA ASN A 709 -4.11 -20.00 -25.92
C ASN A 709 -2.64 -20.15 -26.38
N LYS A 710 -2.09 -21.37 -26.46
CA LYS A 710 -0.69 -21.64 -26.85
C LYS A 710 -0.52 -21.95 -28.35
N ARG A 711 0.63 -21.58 -28.91
CA ARG A 711 1.12 -22.04 -30.23
C ARG A 711 2.09 -23.20 -30.00
N ASN A 712 1.93 -24.33 -30.68
CA ASN A 712 2.68 -25.56 -30.38
C ASN A 712 3.80 -25.81 -31.39
N ILE A 713 5.05 -25.83 -30.92
CA ILE A 713 6.21 -26.21 -31.74
C ILE A 713 6.85 -27.51 -31.25
N THR A 714 7.41 -28.26 -32.19
CA THR A 714 8.33 -29.36 -31.91
C THR A 714 9.76 -28.85 -31.81
N LEU A 715 10.51 -29.30 -30.79
CA LEU A 715 11.94 -29.00 -30.65
C LEU A 715 12.66 -30.01 -29.72
N ASP A 716 13.68 -30.71 -30.21
CA ASP A 716 14.55 -31.55 -29.37
C ASP A 716 15.65 -30.68 -28.74
N LEU A 717 15.38 -30.18 -27.52
CA LEU A 717 16.30 -29.34 -26.75
C LEU A 717 17.64 -30.01 -26.40
N SER A 718 17.75 -31.35 -26.55
CA SER A 718 19.02 -32.07 -26.35
C SER A 718 19.92 -32.07 -27.60
N SER A 719 19.39 -31.67 -28.76
CA SER A 719 20.14 -31.51 -30.01
C SER A 719 20.81 -30.13 -30.10
N SER A 720 21.90 -30.03 -30.84
CA SER A 720 22.58 -28.74 -31.11
C SER A 720 21.68 -27.75 -31.85
N GLY A 721 20.94 -28.21 -32.85
CA GLY A 721 19.97 -27.38 -33.60
C GLY A 721 18.81 -26.91 -32.73
N GLY A 722 18.24 -27.80 -31.91
CA GLY A 722 17.17 -27.43 -30.97
C GLY A 722 17.63 -26.44 -29.90
N ARG A 723 18.85 -26.59 -29.40
CA ARG A 723 19.50 -25.62 -28.51
C ARG A 723 19.65 -24.25 -29.18
N GLU A 724 20.19 -24.19 -30.40
CA GLU A 724 20.39 -22.94 -31.15
C GLU A 724 19.07 -22.20 -31.39
N VAL A 725 18.03 -22.93 -31.79
CA VAL A 725 16.67 -22.40 -31.98
C VAL A 725 16.08 -21.88 -30.67
N LEU A 726 16.23 -22.61 -29.55
CA LEU A 726 15.71 -22.12 -28.28
C LEU A 726 16.44 -20.87 -27.79
N LEU A 727 17.77 -20.75 -28.00
CA LEU A 727 18.49 -19.52 -27.68
C LEU A 727 18.02 -18.33 -28.52
N ARG A 728 17.71 -18.53 -29.82
CA ARG A 728 17.08 -17.51 -30.68
C ARG A 728 15.69 -17.12 -30.17
N LEU A 729 14.86 -18.08 -29.75
CA LEU A 729 13.55 -17.80 -29.14
C LEU A 729 13.69 -17.03 -27.81
N ALA A 730 14.64 -17.42 -26.97
CA ALA A 730 14.90 -16.79 -25.66
C ALA A 730 15.40 -15.34 -25.78
N ALA A 731 16.17 -15.03 -26.83
CA ALA A 731 16.63 -13.68 -27.14
C ALA A 731 15.48 -12.67 -27.33
N GLU A 732 14.29 -13.14 -27.74
CA GLU A 732 13.11 -12.30 -27.94
C GLU A 732 11.92 -12.63 -27.01
N ALA A 733 12.14 -13.36 -25.91
CA ALA A 733 11.11 -13.74 -24.94
C ALA A 733 11.11 -12.85 -23.68
N ASP A 734 9.97 -12.74 -23.00
CA ASP A 734 9.89 -12.13 -21.67
C ASP A 734 10.07 -13.17 -20.55
N VAL A 735 9.50 -14.36 -20.75
CA VAL A 735 9.42 -15.42 -19.75
C VAL A 735 9.74 -16.79 -20.37
N ILE A 736 10.49 -17.61 -19.65
CA ILE A 736 10.55 -19.07 -19.86
C ILE A 736 9.95 -19.76 -18.63
N VAL A 737 9.09 -20.74 -18.85
CA VAL A 737 8.56 -21.64 -17.80
C VAL A 737 9.06 -23.05 -18.06
N GLU A 738 9.72 -23.65 -17.08
CA GLU A 738 10.32 -24.99 -17.16
C GLU A 738 10.06 -25.81 -15.88
N ASN A 739 10.06 -27.14 -15.99
CA ASN A 739 9.91 -28.05 -14.84
C ASN A 739 10.78 -29.31 -14.92
N PHE A 740 11.93 -29.22 -15.58
CA PHE A 740 12.89 -30.31 -15.66
C PHE A 740 13.57 -30.54 -14.29
N ARG A 741 14.24 -31.68 -14.14
CA ARG A 741 15.02 -31.95 -12.92
C ARG A 741 16.20 -30.95 -12.85
N PRO A 742 16.49 -30.31 -11.71
CA PRO A 742 17.59 -29.35 -11.59
C PRO A 742 18.91 -29.88 -12.16
N GLY A 743 19.60 -29.09 -12.98
CA GLY A 743 20.76 -29.53 -13.73
C GLY A 743 20.43 -30.23 -15.06
N THR A 744 19.24 -30.03 -15.65
CA THR A 744 18.89 -30.58 -16.97
C THR A 744 19.11 -29.57 -18.08
N LEU A 745 18.61 -28.33 -17.92
CA LEU A 745 18.86 -27.25 -18.88
C LEU A 745 20.36 -26.96 -19.03
N GLU A 746 21.10 -27.00 -17.93
CA GLU A 746 22.55 -26.81 -17.88
C GLU A 746 23.30 -27.87 -18.70
N LYS A 747 22.82 -29.13 -18.73
CA LYS A 747 23.41 -30.20 -19.57
C LYS A 747 23.15 -30.00 -21.06
N TRP A 748 22.15 -29.21 -21.41
CA TRP A 748 21.86 -28.80 -22.78
C TRP A 748 22.48 -27.43 -23.12
N GLY A 749 23.27 -26.84 -22.21
CA GLY A 749 23.84 -25.49 -22.37
C GLY A 749 22.75 -24.41 -22.53
N LEU A 750 21.66 -24.57 -21.79
CA LEU A 750 20.47 -23.71 -21.73
C LEU A 750 20.23 -23.25 -20.28
N GLY A 751 21.28 -23.19 -19.46
CA GLY A 751 21.21 -22.75 -18.07
C GLY A 751 20.86 -21.26 -17.98
N TRP A 752 20.77 -20.76 -16.74
CA TRP A 752 20.51 -19.33 -16.52
C TRP A 752 21.61 -18.45 -17.12
N ASP A 753 22.86 -18.90 -17.11
CA ASP A 753 23.99 -18.11 -17.62
C ASP A 753 23.91 -17.94 -19.14
N GLU A 754 23.59 -19.00 -19.91
CA GLU A 754 23.40 -18.86 -21.37
C GLU A 754 22.12 -18.10 -21.73
N LEU A 755 21.01 -18.34 -21.01
CA LEU A 755 19.74 -17.68 -21.27
C LEU A 755 19.77 -16.18 -20.94
N SER A 756 20.41 -15.80 -19.83
CA SER A 756 20.54 -14.39 -19.42
C SER A 756 21.64 -13.64 -20.18
N ALA A 757 22.65 -14.34 -20.72
CA ALA A 757 23.58 -13.77 -21.69
C ALA A 757 22.91 -13.51 -23.04
N ALA A 758 21.99 -14.37 -23.49
CA ALA A 758 21.17 -14.13 -24.68
C ALA A 758 20.14 -13.02 -24.45
N ASN A 759 19.59 -12.90 -23.23
CA ASN A 759 18.57 -11.92 -22.88
C ASN A 759 18.64 -11.51 -21.39
N PRO A 760 19.31 -10.38 -21.06
CA PRO A 760 19.39 -9.87 -19.68
C PRO A 760 18.05 -9.45 -19.04
N ARG A 761 16.96 -9.41 -19.81
CA ARG A 761 15.59 -9.07 -19.37
C ARG A 761 14.69 -10.31 -19.18
N LEU A 762 15.20 -11.52 -19.38
CA LEU A 762 14.41 -12.75 -19.31
C LEU A 762 14.05 -13.14 -17.86
N VAL A 763 12.78 -13.47 -17.62
CA VAL A 763 12.35 -14.16 -16.38
C VAL A 763 12.38 -15.68 -16.61
N LEU A 764 13.10 -16.43 -15.78
CA LEU A 764 13.15 -17.90 -15.86
C LEU A 764 12.43 -18.52 -14.66
N ALA A 765 11.21 -19.02 -14.86
CA ALA A 765 10.43 -19.72 -13.85
C ALA A 765 10.71 -21.23 -13.86
N ARG A 766 11.31 -21.73 -12.78
CA ARG A 766 11.68 -23.14 -12.57
C ARG A 766 10.76 -23.80 -11.56
N VAL A 767 9.77 -24.54 -12.04
CA VAL A 767 8.72 -25.15 -11.21
C VAL A 767 9.08 -26.61 -10.92
N THR A 768 9.53 -26.93 -9.71
CA THR A 768 10.04 -28.28 -9.39
C THR A 768 9.47 -28.81 -8.08
N GLY A 769 9.46 -30.13 -7.88
CA GLY A 769 8.83 -30.72 -6.69
C GLY A 769 9.38 -30.24 -5.33
N PHE A 770 10.68 -29.91 -5.29
CA PHE A 770 11.42 -29.61 -4.05
C PHE A 770 12.41 -28.44 -4.19
N GLY A 771 12.23 -27.57 -5.19
CA GLY A 771 13.12 -26.43 -5.49
C GLY A 771 14.44 -26.80 -6.17
N GLN A 772 15.21 -25.80 -6.57
CA GLN A 772 16.53 -25.99 -7.21
C GLN A 772 17.65 -26.38 -6.20
N ARG A 773 17.41 -26.24 -4.89
CA ARG A 773 18.43 -26.40 -3.83
C ARG A 773 17.99 -27.39 -2.73
N GLY A 774 18.95 -27.82 -1.90
CA GLY A 774 18.71 -28.72 -0.78
C GLY A 774 18.75 -30.22 -1.14
N PRO A 775 18.59 -31.12 -0.14
CA PRO A 775 18.85 -32.55 -0.30
C PRO A 775 17.87 -33.26 -1.25
N TYR A 776 16.69 -32.68 -1.50
CA TYR A 776 15.64 -33.28 -2.31
C TYR A 776 15.52 -32.71 -3.73
N ALA A 777 16.25 -31.66 -4.09
CA ALA A 777 16.18 -31.01 -5.41
C ALA A 777 16.32 -31.98 -6.60
N ARG A 778 17.16 -33.01 -6.49
CA ARG A 778 17.38 -34.00 -7.57
C ARG A 778 16.36 -35.16 -7.60
N ARG A 779 15.42 -35.23 -6.66
CA ARG A 779 14.36 -36.27 -6.64
C ARG A 779 13.31 -35.97 -7.73
N PRO A 780 12.65 -36.99 -8.30
CA PRO A 780 11.41 -36.77 -9.02
C PRO A 780 10.32 -36.25 -8.07
N GLY A 781 9.48 -35.34 -8.54
CA GLY A 781 8.39 -34.74 -7.76
C GLY A 781 7.22 -34.33 -8.67
N PHE A 782 6.01 -34.49 -8.15
CA PHE A 782 4.71 -34.17 -8.75
C PHE A 782 3.76 -33.75 -7.62
N GLY A 783 2.58 -33.17 -7.91
CA GLY A 783 1.64 -32.66 -6.90
C GLY A 783 1.36 -33.62 -5.75
N THR A 784 1.13 -34.90 -6.02
CA THR A 784 0.85 -35.91 -4.97
C THR A 784 1.97 -36.09 -3.94
N LEU A 785 3.23 -35.86 -4.31
CA LEU A 785 4.34 -35.87 -3.34
C LEU A 785 4.36 -34.59 -2.50
N ALA A 786 3.98 -33.45 -3.06
CA ALA A 786 3.80 -32.20 -2.32
C ALA A 786 2.57 -32.24 -1.40
N GLU A 787 1.46 -32.84 -1.82
CA GLU A 787 0.24 -33.06 -1.02
C GLU A 787 0.51 -33.97 0.19
N ALA A 788 1.37 -34.98 0.03
CA ALA A 788 1.83 -35.82 1.14
C ALA A 788 2.84 -35.12 2.06
N MET A 789 3.80 -34.36 1.51
CA MET A 789 4.93 -33.80 2.29
C MET A 789 4.70 -32.38 2.84
N SER A 790 3.68 -31.64 2.39
CA SER A 790 3.32 -30.30 2.90
C SER A 790 2.57 -30.32 4.23
N GLY A 791 2.06 -31.48 4.65
CA GLY A 791 1.12 -31.63 5.76
C GLY A 791 -0.35 -31.71 5.33
N PHE A 792 -0.70 -31.40 4.07
CA PHE A 792 -2.09 -31.40 3.59
C PHE A 792 -2.81 -32.72 3.85
N ALA A 793 -2.21 -33.85 3.40
CA ALA A 793 -2.81 -35.16 3.60
C ALA A 793 -2.96 -35.54 5.08
N ALA A 794 -2.07 -35.07 5.96
CA ALA A 794 -2.08 -35.42 7.37
C ALA A 794 -3.30 -34.85 8.11
N VAL A 795 -3.75 -33.65 7.73
CA VAL A 795 -4.91 -32.94 8.31
C VAL A 795 -6.22 -33.12 7.52
N THR A 796 -6.17 -33.73 6.34
CA THR A 796 -7.34 -33.95 5.47
C THR A 796 -7.89 -35.37 5.61
N GLY A 797 -9.22 -35.48 5.71
CA GLY A 797 -9.96 -36.74 5.89
C GLY A 797 -10.71 -36.80 7.21
N GLU A 798 -11.40 -37.91 7.45
CA GLU A 798 -12.08 -38.19 8.72
C GLU A 798 -11.06 -38.39 9.87
N PRO A 799 -11.44 -38.10 11.14
CA PRO A 799 -10.53 -38.19 12.29
C PRO A 799 -9.79 -39.53 12.38
N ASP A 800 -10.54 -40.63 12.44
CA ASP A 800 -10.02 -42.01 12.48
C ASP A 800 -9.73 -42.59 11.08
N GLY A 801 -9.98 -41.81 10.03
CA GLY A 801 -9.66 -42.17 8.65
C GLY A 801 -8.16 -42.06 8.35
N PRO A 802 -7.69 -42.64 7.23
CA PRO A 802 -6.32 -42.46 6.77
C PRO A 802 -6.08 -41.01 6.29
N PRO A 803 -4.81 -40.54 6.31
CA PRO A 803 -4.41 -39.30 5.63
C PRO A 803 -4.90 -39.25 4.18
N THR A 804 -5.75 -38.27 3.85
CA THR A 804 -6.51 -38.25 2.60
C THR A 804 -5.89 -37.27 1.59
N LEU A 805 -5.53 -37.81 0.42
CA LEU A 805 -5.04 -37.04 -0.73
C LEU A 805 -6.22 -36.50 -1.58
N PRO A 806 -6.05 -35.38 -2.30
CA PRO A 806 -7.06 -34.86 -3.19
C PRO A 806 -7.20 -35.73 -4.46
N PRO A 807 -8.40 -35.86 -5.06
CA PRO A 807 -8.62 -36.67 -6.26
C PRO A 807 -8.18 -35.98 -7.58
N PHE A 808 -7.41 -34.90 -7.48
CA PHE A 808 -6.85 -34.11 -8.58
C PHE A 808 -5.54 -33.46 -8.13
N GLY A 809 -4.72 -32.97 -9.06
CA GLY A 809 -3.43 -32.32 -8.76
C GLY A 809 -3.60 -30.94 -8.10
N LEU A 810 -3.95 -30.91 -6.82
CA LEU A 810 -4.19 -29.70 -6.04
C LEU A 810 -2.90 -28.90 -5.85
N ALA A 811 -1.80 -29.54 -5.46
CA ALA A 811 -0.52 -28.86 -5.31
C ALA A 811 0.00 -28.34 -6.64
N ASP A 812 -0.18 -29.09 -7.73
CA ASP A 812 0.14 -28.63 -9.08
C ASP A 812 -0.69 -27.39 -9.48
N SER A 813 -2.00 -27.37 -9.18
CA SER A 813 -2.88 -26.23 -9.47
C SER A 813 -2.57 -24.98 -8.62
N ILE A 814 -2.27 -25.14 -7.34
CA ILE A 814 -1.87 -24.02 -6.47
C ILE A 814 -0.50 -23.50 -6.89
N ALA A 815 0.47 -24.39 -7.14
CA ALA A 815 1.79 -23.99 -7.63
C ALA A 815 1.73 -23.30 -9.00
N ALA A 816 0.78 -23.65 -9.87
CA ALA A 816 0.55 -22.92 -11.13
C ALA A 816 0.11 -21.47 -10.90
N LEU A 817 -0.84 -21.24 -9.99
CA LEU A 817 -1.31 -19.90 -9.60
C LEU A 817 -0.18 -19.09 -8.96
N THR A 818 0.57 -19.67 -8.02
CA THR A 818 1.70 -19.01 -7.36
C THR A 818 2.86 -18.76 -8.32
N THR A 819 3.10 -19.64 -9.31
CA THR A 819 4.08 -19.41 -10.39
C THR A 819 3.66 -18.22 -11.26
N ALA A 820 2.40 -18.16 -11.69
CA ALA A 820 1.91 -17.04 -12.50
C ALA A 820 2.03 -15.70 -11.74
N TYR A 821 1.67 -15.68 -10.45
CA TYR A 821 1.89 -14.53 -9.56
C TYR A 821 3.39 -14.17 -9.42
N ALA A 822 4.27 -15.14 -9.19
CA ALA A 822 5.70 -14.91 -9.05
C ALA A 822 6.37 -14.43 -10.36
N VAL A 823 5.88 -14.89 -11.51
CA VAL A 823 6.28 -14.35 -12.83
C VAL A 823 5.84 -12.89 -12.97
N MET A 824 4.59 -12.55 -12.61
CA MET A 824 4.12 -11.16 -12.64
C MET A 824 4.91 -10.25 -11.71
N ALA A 825 5.25 -10.72 -10.50
CA ALA A 825 6.12 -10.00 -9.57
C ALA A 825 7.54 -9.83 -10.11
N ALA A 826 8.11 -10.84 -10.77
CA ALA A 826 9.42 -10.76 -11.41
C ALA A 826 9.43 -9.82 -12.63
N LEU A 827 8.34 -9.76 -13.41
CA LEU A 827 8.17 -8.80 -14.50
C LEU A 827 8.02 -7.35 -13.98
N ALA A 828 7.25 -7.13 -12.91
CA ALA A 828 7.17 -5.82 -12.25
C ALA A 828 8.52 -5.38 -11.67
N GLY A 829 9.28 -6.32 -11.09
CA GLY A 829 10.66 -6.09 -10.66
C GLY A 829 11.58 -5.73 -11.83
N ARG A 830 11.46 -6.43 -12.97
CA ARG A 830 12.23 -6.18 -14.20
C ARG A 830 12.04 -4.77 -14.74
N GLU A 831 10.84 -4.21 -14.71
CA GLU A 831 10.64 -2.83 -15.20
C GLU A 831 11.24 -1.77 -14.26
N ARG A 832 11.48 -2.10 -12.99
CA ARG A 832 12.23 -1.24 -12.04
C ARG A 832 13.75 -1.40 -12.17
N THR A 833 14.26 -2.60 -12.43
CA THR A 833 15.70 -2.90 -12.44
C THR A 833 16.33 -2.90 -13.84
N GLY A 834 15.51 -2.92 -14.88
CA GLY A 834 15.92 -3.19 -16.26
C GLY A 834 16.34 -4.64 -16.54
N ARG A 835 16.29 -5.55 -15.55
CA ARG A 835 16.88 -6.90 -15.62
C ARG A 835 15.91 -7.99 -15.17
N GLY A 836 15.96 -9.13 -15.85
CA GLY A 836 15.22 -10.33 -15.49
C GLY A 836 15.91 -11.15 -14.40
N GLN A 837 15.23 -12.20 -13.91
CA GLN A 837 15.69 -13.03 -12.79
C GLN A 837 15.12 -14.46 -12.84
N VAL A 838 15.69 -15.36 -12.04
CA VAL A 838 15.16 -16.72 -11.83
C VAL A 838 14.08 -16.70 -10.74
N VAL A 839 12.94 -17.34 -11.01
CA VAL A 839 11.96 -17.74 -10.00
C VAL A 839 12.16 -19.23 -9.71
N ASP A 840 12.62 -19.57 -8.52
CA ASP A 840 12.70 -20.94 -8.00
C ASP A 840 11.37 -21.25 -7.29
N MET A 841 10.58 -22.17 -7.83
CA MET A 841 9.24 -22.50 -7.31
C MET A 841 9.19 -23.97 -6.91
N ALA A 842 9.21 -24.25 -5.61
CA ALA A 842 9.03 -25.58 -5.07
C ALA A 842 7.53 -25.89 -4.90
N ILE A 843 6.99 -26.89 -5.61
CA ILE A 843 5.55 -27.23 -5.62
C ILE A 843 4.99 -27.52 -4.20
N ILE A 844 5.85 -27.93 -3.27
CA ILE A 844 5.53 -28.15 -1.84
C ILE A 844 5.25 -26.86 -1.04
N GLU A 845 5.88 -25.73 -1.39
CA GLU A 845 5.87 -24.50 -0.57
C GLU A 845 4.53 -23.74 -0.63
N PRO A 846 3.90 -23.52 -1.81
CA PRO A 846 2.60 -22.87 -1.89
C PRO A 846 1.49 -23.56 -1.09
N LEU A 847 1.52 -24.90 -1.03
CA LEU A 847 0.54 -25.67 -0.26
C LEU A 847 0.78 -25.54 1.26
N LEU A 848 2.04 -25.46 1.71
CA LEU A 848 2.37 -25.14 3.10
C LEU A 848 1.81 -23.76 3.51
N THR A 849 1.87 -22.75 2.63
CA THR A 849 1.28 -21.43 2.90
C THR A 849 -0.25 -21.50 3.02
N VAL A 850 -0.93 -22.21 2.12
CA VAL A 850 -2.40 -22.32 2.09
C VAL A 850 -2.97 -23.11 3.28
N LEU A 851 -2.18 -24.02 3.89
CA LEU A 851 -2.53 -24.71 5.13
C LEU A 851 -2.52 -23.79 6.38
N GLY A 852 -2.00 -22.57 6.26
CA GLY A 852 -1.99 -21.59 7.33
C GLY A 852 -0.89 -21.82 8.39
N PRO A 853 -1.06 -21.29 9.60
CA PRO A 853 0.04 -21.13 10.57
C PRO A 853 0.43 -22.40 11.34
N GLN A 854 0.31 -23.60 10.74
CA GLN A 854 0.69 -24.86 11.38
C GLN A 854 2.14 -24.89 11.92
N PRO A 855 3.16 -24.34 11.22
CA PRO A 855 4.51 -24.25 11.78
C PRO A 855 4.58 -23.41 13.06
N LEU A 856 3.83 -22.30 13.12
CA LEU A 856 3.77 -21.42 14.30
C LEU A 856 3.01 -22.08 15.46
N TRP A 857 1.94 -22.84 15.18
CA TRP A 857 1.23 -23.60 16.21
C TRP A 857 2.08 -24.72 16.81
N TYR A 858 2.86 -25.42 15.99
CA TYR A 858 3.77 -26.44 16.49
C TYR A 858 4.94 -25.84 17.28
N ASP A 859 5.58 -24.79 16.77
CA ASP A 859 6.70 -24.09 17.42
C ASP A 859 6.30 -23.46 18.77
N GLN A 860 5.17 -22.74 18.82
CA GLN A 860 4.77 -21.97 20.00
C GLN A 860 3.95 -22.78 21.03
N LEU A 861 3.28 -23.86 20.63
CA LEU A 861 2.33 -24.61 21.48
C LEU A 861 2.55 -26.14 21.49
N GLY A 862 3.46 -26.67 20.65
CA GLY A 862 3.54 -28.11 20.38
C GLY A 862 2.31 -28.69 19.66
N TYR A 863 1.41 -27.84 19.15
CA TYR A 863 0.12 -28.26 18.64
C TYR A 863 0.23 -28.83 17.22
N VAL A 864 -0.12 -30.12 17.09
CA VAL A 864 -0.33 -30.79 15.81
C VAL A 864 -1.83 -30.81 15.51
N GLN A 865 -2.23 -30.21 14.40
CA GLN A 865 -3.63 -30.20 13.97
C GLN A 865 -4.10 -31.63 13.61
N PRO A 866 -5.22 -32.13 14.18
CA PRO A 866 -5.79 -33.42 13.81
C PRO A 866 -6.65 -33.32 12.53
N ARG A 867 -6.99 -34.48 11.95
CA ARG A 867 -8.11 -34.58 10.99
C ARG A 867 -9.43 -34.30 11.70
N THR A 868 -10.33 -33.58 11.03
CA THR A 868 -11.64 -33.19 11.58
C THR A 868 -12.80 -33.44 10.61
N GLY A 869 -12.60 -34.23 9.54
CA GLY A 869 -13.58 -34.39 8.48
C GLY A 869 -14.00 -33.03 7.92
N ASN A 870 -15.31 -32.80 7.83
CA ASN A 870 -15.87 -31.52 7.39
C ASN A 870 -16.07 -30.48 8.52
N ARG A 871 -15.67 -30.77 9.77
CA ARG A 871 -15.73 -29.84 10.92
C ARG A 871 -14.60 -28.81 10.92
N SER A 872 -14.62 -27.86 11.86
CA SER A 872 -13.52 -26.93 12.15
C SER A 872 -13.38 -26.72 13.66
N THR A 873 -12.14 -26.61 14.13
CA THR A 873 -11.80 -26.24 15.52
C THR A 873 -12.12 -24.78 15.86
N ASN A 874 -12.37 -23.94 14.85
CA ASN A 874 -12.56 -22.49 15.02
C ASN A 874 -14.04 -22.08 15.17
N ASN A 875 -14.97 -22.84 14.58
CA ASN A 875 -16.42 -22.57 14.66
C ASN A 875 -17.26 -23.81 14.34
N ALA A 876 -18.45 -23.86 14.92
CA ALA A 876 -19.56 -24.75 14.56
C ALA A 876 -20.92 -24.02 14.75
N PRO A 877 -22.04 -24.49 14.17
CA PRO A 877 -22.16 -25.54 13.15
C PRO A 877 -21.29 -25.30 11.90
N ARG A 878 -20.54 -26.33 11.50
CA ARG A 878 -19.82 -26.36 10.22
C ARG A 878 -19.64 -27.82 9.82
N ASN A 879 -20.45 -28.30 8.89
CA ASN A 879 -20.36 -29.66 8.38
C ASN A 879 -21.13 -29.78 7.04
N THR A 880 -21.03 -30.95 6.40
CA THR A 880 -21.95 -31.39 5.34
C THR A 880 -23.03 -32.29 5.93
N TYR A 881 -24.30 -32.00 5.66
CA TYR A 881 -25.42 -32.79 6.14
C TYR A 881 -26.24 -33.36 4.99
N ARG A 882 -26.81 -34.56 5.20
CA ARG A 882 -27.63 -35.25 4.21
C ARG A 882 -29.10 -34.87 4.38
N THR A 883 -29.75 -34.62 3.27
CA THR A 883 -31.16 -34.19 3.12
C THR A 883 -32.09 -35.40 2.97
N ALA A 884 -33.41 -35.22 3.10
CA ALA A 884 -34.40 -36.30 3.03
C ALA A 884 -34.42 -36.99 1.64
N ASP A 885 -34.36 -36.23 0.54
CA ASP A 885 -34.14 -36.74 -0.82
C ASP A 885 -32.73 -37.32 -1.07
N GLY A 886 -31.91 -37.43 -0.02
CA GLY A 886 -30.66 -38.17 0.00
C GLY A 886 -29.46 -37.43 -0.60
N ARG A 887 -29.64 -36.17 -1.04
CA ARG A 887 -28.58 -35.25 -1.47
C ARG A 887 -27.87 -34.63 -0.25
N TRP A 888 -26.95 -33.70 -0.50
CA TRP A 888 -26.14 -33.05 0.54
C TRP A 888 -26.15 -31.52 0.43
N VAL A 889 -26.06 -30.88 1.60
CA VAL A 889 -25.79 -29.45 1.75
C VAL A 889 -24.59 -29.24 2.68
N ALA A 890 -23.85 -28.15 2.47
CA ALA A 890 -22.82 -27.67 3.39
C ALA A 890 -23.33 -26.44 4.16
N VAL A 891 -23.06 -26.38 5.47
CA VAL A 891 -23.38 -25.24 6.35
C VAL A 891 -22.10 -24.74 7.00
N SER A 892 -21.97 -23.43 7.23
CA SER A 892 -20.79 -22.86 7.90
C SER A 892 -21.13 -21.57 8.67
N THR A 893 -21.13 -21.62 10.00
CA THR A 893 -21.57 -20.50 10.85
C THR A 893 -20.40 -19.76 11.52
N SER A 894 -19.50 -19.20 10.70
CA SER A 894 -18.28 -18.51 11.18
C SER A 894 -18.57 -17.31 12.08
N ALA A 895 -19.69 -16.61 11.87
CA ALA A 895 -20.12 -15.46 12.68
C ALA A 895 -21.18 -15.87 13.73
N GLN A 896 -21.14 -15.22 14.90
CA GLN A 896 -22.05 -15.48 16.02
C GLN A 896 -23.53 -15.44 15.60
N SER A 897 -23.94 -14.35 14.95
CA SER A 897 -25.35 -14.14 14.57
C SER A 897 -25.84 -15.09 13.48
N ILE A 898 -24.94 -15.67 12.67
CA ILE A 898 -25.28 -16.76 11.73
C ILE A 898 -25.58 -18.04 12.51
N ALA A 899 -24.72 -18.39 13.48
CA ALA A 899 -24.92 -19.58 14.33
C ALA A 899 -26.24 -19.48 15.10
N GLU A 900 -26.54 -18.32 15.69
CA GLU A 900 -27.82 -18.12 16.37
C GLU A 900 -29.04 -18.27 15.45
N ARG A 901 -28.98 -17.74 14.21
CA ARG A 901 -30.09 -17.86 13.26
C ARG A 901 -30.31 -19.30 12.81
N VAL A 902 -29.24 -20.06 12.57
CA VAL A 902 -29.33 -21.51 12.30
C VAL A 902 -29.96 -22.24 13.49
N LEU A 903 -29.53 -21.97 14.73
CA LEU A 903 -30.07 -22.69 15.90
C LEU A 903 -31.52 -22.34 16.22
N ARG A 904 -31.96 -21.09 15.96
CA ARG A 904 -33.38 -20.73 15.98
C ARG A 904 -34.16 -21.46 14.88
N LEU A 905 -33.65 -21.49 13.64
CA LEU A 905 -34.29 -22.17 12.50
C LEU A 905 -34.48 -23.67 12.73
N VAL A 906 -33.47 -24.37 13.24
CA VAL A 906 -33.56 -25.82 13.47
C VAL A 906 -34.35 -26.21 14.73
N GLY A 907 -34.92 -25.22 15.43
CA GLY A 907 -35.80 -25.43 16.58
C GLY A 907 -35.06 -25.70 17.90
N ARG A 908 -33.81 -25.24 18.03
CA ARG A 908 -32.96 -25.42 19.22
C ARG A 908 -32.48 -24.06 19.80
N PRO A 909 -33.38 -23.09 20.09
CA PRO A 909 -32.99 -21.77 20.59
C PRO A 909 -32.42 -21.78 22.01
N GLU A 910 -32.63 -22.84 22.79
CA GLU A 910 -32.10 -22.98 24.16
C GLU A 910 -30.57 -23.11 24.18
N PHE A 911 -29.96 -23.59 23.10
CA PHE A 911 -28.50 -23.61 22.94
C PHE A 911 -27.87 -22.22 22.87
N LEU A 912 -28.65 -21.14 22.75
CA LEU A 912 -28.11 -19.78 22.70
C LEU A 912 -27.77 -19.21 24.08
N ASP A 913 -28.43 -19.72 25.13
CA ASP A 913 -28.22 -19.33 26.53
C ASP A 913 -27.07 -20.12 27.18
N GLU A 914 -26.57 -21.16 26.50
CA GLU A 914 -25.48 -22.00 26.96
C GLU A 914 -24.13 -21.24 26.99
N PRO A 915 -23.37 -21.26 28.11
CA PRO A 915 -22.13 -20.48 28.25
C PRO A 915 -21.05 -20.78 27.21
N TRP A 916 -21.04 -21.98 26.64
CA TRP A 916 -20.10 -22.37 25.59
C TRP A 916 -20.50 -21.84 24.19
N PHE A 917 -21.76 -21.48 23.97
CA PHE A 917 -22.23 -21.00 22.66
C PHE A 917 -21.70 -19.60 22.32
N ALA A 918 -21.30 -18.82 23.33
CA ALA A 918 -20.82 -17.44 23.20
C ALA A 918 -19.52 -17.26 22.38
N THR A 919 -18.81 -18.33 22.00
CA THR A 919 -17.59 -18.26 21.18
C THR A 919 -17.54 -19.35 20.12
N GLY A 920 -16.89 -19.08 18.97
CA GLY A 920 -16.71 -20.05 17.90
C GLY A 920 -15.98 -21.32 18.36
N ALA A 921 -14.87 -21.17 19.10
CA ALA A 921 -14.13 -22.29 19.68
C ALA A 921 -14.89 -23.01 20.82
N GLY A 922 -15.81 -22.32 21.50
CA GLY A 922 -16.72 -22.94 22.47
C GLY A 922 -17.74 -23.84 21.79
N ARG A 923 -18.37 -23.37 20.71
CA ARG A 923 -19.24 -24.18 19.84
C ARG A 923 -18.50 -25.32 19.17
N ALA A 924 -17.27 -25.12 18.69
CA ALA A 924 -16.47 -26.16 18.06
C ALA A 924 -16.10 -27.33 19.01
N ARG A 925 -16.15 -27.12 20.34
CA ARG A 925 -16.01 -28.20 21.34
C ARG A 925 -17.32 -28.96 21.63
N HIS A 926 -18.46 -28.42 21.22
CA HIS A 926 -19.80 -29.02 21.34
C HIS A 926 -20.37 -29.25 19.92
N ALA A 927 -19.51 -29.71 19.02
CA ALA A 927 -19.83 -29.88 17.61
C ALA A 927 -20.77 -31.08 17.37
N ASP A 928 -20.83 -32.05 18.28
CA ASP A 928 -21.71 -33.21 18.18
C ASP A 928 -23.16 -32.83 18.49
N GLU A 929 -23.40 -32.05 19.55
CA GLU A 929 -24.72 -31.53 19.91
C GLU A 929 -25.27 -30.58 18.83
N LEU A 930 -24.39 -29.77 18.24
CA LEU A 930 -24.71 -28.86 17.14
C LEU A 930 -24.96 -29.60 15.82
N ASP A 931 -24.22 -30.67 15.52
CA ASP A 931 -24.44 -31.50 14.34
C ASP A 931 -25.68 -32.38 14.46
N GLU A 932 -26.03 -32.88 15.66
CA GLU A 932 -27.30 -33.56 15.91
C GLU A 932 -28.48 -32.60 15.70
N ALA A 933 -28.40 -31.38 16.26
CA ALA A 933 -29.41 -30.34 16.09
C ALA A 933 -29.63 -29.97 14.61
N VAL A 934 -28.55 -29.64 13.89
CA VAL A 934 -28.63 -29.12 12.52
C VAL A 934 -28.83 -30.25 11.51
N GLY A 935 -28.04 -31.31 11.59
CA GLY A 935 -28.16 -32.48 10.73
C GLY A 935 -29.49 -33.21 10.92
N GLY A 936 -29.97 -33.33 12.17
CA GLY A 936 -31.26 -33.94 12.48
C GLY A 936 -32.45 -33.16 11.93
N TRP A 937 -32.35 -31.83 11.78
CA TRP A 937 -33.36 -31.01 11.09
C TRP A 937 -33.24 -31.15 9.57
N ILE A 938 -32.03 -31.08 9.02
CA ILE A 938 -31.78 -31.16 7.57
C ILE A 938 -32.21 -32.53 7.00
N ALA A 939 -31.99 -33.62 7.74
CA ALA A 939 -32.36 -34.97 7.32
C ALA A 939 -33.89 -35.23 7.25
N ARG A 940 -34.73 -34.26 7.63
CA ARG A 940 -36.21 -34.33 7.54
C ARG A 940 -36.82 -33.50 6.41
N HIS A 941 -36.00 -32.76 5.66
CA HIS A 941 -36.44 -31.85 4.60
C HIS A 941 -35.65 -32.11 3.32
N ASP A 942 -36.25 -31.82 2.16
CA ASP A 942 -35.57 -31.98 0.87
C ASP A 942 -34.57 -30.84 0.62
N ARG A 943 -33.53 -31.08 -0.20
CA ARG A 943 -32.44 -30.11 -0.43
C ARG A 943 -32.93 -28.68 -0.71
N ASP A 944 -33.94 -28.55 -1.56
CA ASP A 944 -34.40 -27.24 -2.03
C ASP A 944 -35.30 -26.53 -0.98
N GLU A 945 -35.91 -27.28 -0.06
CA GLU A 945 -36.56 -26.71 1.13
C GLU A 945 -35.54 -26.21 2.15
N VAL A 946 -34.47 -26.99 2.38
CA VAL A 946 -33.37 -26.64 3.28
C VAL A 946 -32.67 -25.37 2.82
N VAL A 947 -32.36 -25.26 1.52
CA VAL A 947 -31.75 -24.04 0.95
C VAL A 947 -32.64 -22.83 1.17
N ARG A 948 -33.90 -22.91 0.74
CA ARG A 948 -34.87 -21.81 0.90
C ARG A 948 -35.04 -21.38 2.36
N ALA A 949 -35.20 -22.31 3.29
CA ALA A 949 -35.41 -22.00 4.70
C ALA A 949 -34.18 -21.35 5.36
N PHE A 950 -32.98 -21.74 4.96
CA PHE A 950 -31.75 -21.08 5.41
C PHE A 950 -31.58 -19.69 4.77
N GLU A 951 -31.95 -19.50 3.49
CA GLU A 951 -31.97 -18.19 2.83
C GLU A 951 -32.97 -17.22 3.48
N GLU A 952 -34.20 -17.69 3.74
CA GLU A 952 -35.24 -16.97 4.50
C GLU A 952 -34.74 -16.57 5.91
N ALA A 953 -33.96 -17.44 6.57
CA ALA A 953 -33.30 -17.17 7.86
C ALA A 953 -31.98 -16.37 7.75
N GLN A 954 -31.59 -15.92 6.55
CA GLN A 954 -30.31 -15.25 6.27
C GLN A 954 -29.09 -16.01 6.82
N ALA A 955 -29.09 -17.34 6.69
CA ALA A 955 -28.05 -18.25 7.16
C ALA A 955 -27.20 -18.80 6.00
N ALA A 956 -25.95 -19.16 6.28
CA ALA A 956 -25.02 -19.64 5.27
C ALA A 956 -25.16 -21.16 5.03
N VAL A 957 -25.77 -21.51 3.91
CA VAL A 957 -25.84 -22.87 3.35
C VAL A 957 -25.35 -22.87 1.90
N ALA A 958 -24.97 -24.03 1.37
CA ALA A 958 -24.89 -24.28 -0.07
C ALA A 958 -25.24 -25.74 -0.41
N PRO A 959 -25.93 -26.01 -1.54
CA PRO A 959 -26.03 -27.37 -2.07
C PRO A 959 -24.65 -27.90 -2.50
N VAL A 960 -24.40 -29.18 -2.29
CA VAL A 960 -23.19 -29.84 -2.83
C VAL A 960 -23.45 -30.18 -4.31
N TYR A 961 -22.71 -29.54 -5.20
CA TYR A 961 -22.85 -29.64 -6.66
C TYR A 961 -21.92 -30.67 -7.31
N ASP A 962 -22.38 -31.29 -8.39
CA ASP A 962 -21.50 -31.87 -9.42
C ASP A 962 -21.49 -31.04 -10.72
N ILE A 963 -20.76 -31.49 -11.73
CA ILE A 963 -20.60 -30.76 -13.01
C ILE A 963 -21.93 -30.54 -13.75
N ARG A 964 -22.95 -31.37 -13.52
CA ARG A 964 -24.30 -31.21 -14.07
C ARG A 964 -25.00 -30.01 -13.43
N ASP A 965 -24.92 -29.87 -12.11
CA ASP A 965 -25.45 -28.69 -11.40
C ASP A 965 -24.71 -27.43 -11.87
N VAL A 966 -23.38 -27.44 -11.94
CA VAL A 966 -22.56 -26.29 -12.40
C VAL A 966 -22.89 -25.84 -13.84
N LEU A 967 -23.32 -26.75 -14.72
CA LEU A 967 -23.80 -26.42 -16.07
C LEU A 967 -25.29 -26.00 -16.12
N ALA A 968 -26.07 -26.39 -15.11
CA ALA A 968 -27.47 -26.01 -14.93
C ALA A 968 -27.64 -24.64 -14.23
N ASP A 969 -26.69 -24.29 -13.36
CA ASP A 969 -26.80 -23.23 -12.37
C ASP A 969 -26.91 -21.80 -12.96
N PRO A 970 -27.89 -20.98 -12.52
CA PRO A 970 -28.07 -19.62 -13.00
C PRO A 970 -26.90 -18.66 -12.71
N GLN A 971 -26.20 -18.82 -11.58
CA GLN A 971 -25.09 -17.95 -11.20
C GLN A 971 -23.82 -18.26 -12.01
N TYR A 972 -23.48 -19.53 -12.23
CA TYR A 972 -22.39 -19.91 -13.13
C TYR A 972 -22.63 -19.43 -14.58
N ARG A 973 -23.90 -19.39 -15.02
CA ARG A 973 -24.32 -18.81 -16.31
C ARG A 973 -24.21 -17.28 -16.32
N ALA A 974 -24.76 -16.58 -15.34
CA ALA A 974 -24.70 -15.12 -15.23
C ALA A 974 -23.27 -14.59 -15.14
N LEU A 975 -22.39 -15.34 -14.45
CA LEU A 975 -20.96 -15.05 -14.37
C LEU A 975 -20.19 -15.36 -15.68
N GLY A 976 -20.77 -16.12 -16.61
CA GLY A 976 -20.06 -16.62 -17.80
C GLY A 976 -18.88 -17.54 -17.45
N SER A 977 -18.95 -18.25 -16.32
CA SER A 977 -17.83 -19.04 -15.77
C SER A 977 -17.52 -20.30 -16.58
N ILE A 978 -18.49 -20.79 -17.37
CA ILE A 978 -18.28 -21.79 -18.42
C ILE A 978 -18.51 -21.10 -19.76
N THR A 979 -17.52 -21.16 -20.65
CA THR A 979 -17.57 -20.54 -21.98
C THR A 979 -17.55 -21.56 -23.10
N ARG A 980 -17.95 -21.16 -24.31
CA ARG A 980 -17.83 -21.93 -25.54
C ARG A 980 -16.52 -21.60 -26.25
N VAL A 981 -15.87 -22.60 -26.81
CA VAL A 981 -14.62 -22.44 -27.58
C VAL A 981 -14.70 -23.36 -28.80
N GLU A 982 -14.51 -22.82 -30.00
CA GLU A 982 -14.45 -23.65 -31.20
C GLU A 982 -13.11 -24.39 -31.28
N ASP A 983 -13.16 -25.69 -31.57
CA ASP A 983 -11.98 -26.55 -31.72
C ASP A 983 -12.02 -27.29 -33.06
N ALA A 984 -10.89 -27.28 -33.77
CA ALA A 984 -10.79 -27.84 -35.12
C ALA A 984 -10.83 -29.38 -35.18
N GLU A 985 -10.63 -30.07 -34.05
CA GLU A 985 -10.64 -31.53 -33.99
C GLU A 985 -11.93 -32.08 -33.33
N LEU A 986 -12.51 -31.35 -32.37
CA LEU A 986 -13.65 -31.82 -31.57
C LEU A 986 -14.96 -31.04 -31.77
N GLY A 987 -14.95 -29.93 -32.50
CA GLY A 987 -16.09 -29.01 -32.67
C GLY A 987 -16.23 -28.02 -31.51
N THR A 988 -17.43 -27.45 -31.32
CA THR A 988 -17.70 -26.52 -30.22
C THR A 988 -17.55 -27.19 -28.85
N LEU A 989 -16.50 -26.83 -28.12
CA LEU A 989 -16.28 -27.26 -26.73
C LEU A 989 -16.99 -26.31 -25.75
N ARG A 990 -17.26 -26.82 -24.55
CA ARG A 990 -17.53 -26.01 -23.35
C ARG A 990 -16.43 -26.27 -22.33
N MET A 991 -15.87 -25.22 -21.75
CA MET A 991 -14.82 -25.33 -20.71
C MET A 991 -14.91 -24.18 -19.71
N GLN A 992 -14.18 -24.31 -18.59
CA GLN A 992 -13.98 -23.24 -17.62
C GLN A 992 -13.41 -22.01 -18.33
N ASN A 993 -13.94 -20.82 -18.04
CA ASN A 993 -13.47 -19.58 -18.65
C ASN A 993 -12.11 -19.13 -18.04
N VAL A 994 -11.68 -17.90 -18.31
CA VAL A 994 -10.56 -17.27 -17.58
C VAL A 994 -10.95 -17.05 -16.10
N PRO A 995 -10.01 -17.20 -15.14
CA PRO A 995 -10.36 -17.36 -13.72
C PRO A 995 -10.90 -16.11 -13.01
N PHE A 996 -10.58 -14.91 -13.51
CA PHE A 996 -11.06 -13.63 -12.97
C PHE A 996 -11.35 -12.61 -14.08
N ARG A 997 -12.15 -11.58 -13.75
CA ARG A 997 -12.62 -10.54 -14.68
C ARG A 997 -11.87 -9.24 -14.39
N LEU A 998 -11.27 -8.64 -15.42
CA LEU A 998 -10.66 -7.31 -15.37
C LEU A 998 -11.59 -6.34 -16.09
N SER A 999 -11.85 -5.17 -15.50
CA SER A 999 -12.84 -4.20 -15.98
C SER A 999 -12.46 -3.53 -17.30
N ALA A 1000 -11.17 -3.26 -17.51
CA ALA A 1000 -10.65 -2.58 -18.72
C ALA A 1000 -9.94 -3.52 -19.71
N THR A 1001 -9.34 -4.62 -19.22
CA THR A 1001 -8.43 -5.50 -19.99
C THR A 1001 -8.80 -6.99 -19.84
N PRO A 1002 -10.03 -7.39 -20.20
CA PRO A 1002 -10.54 -8.74 -19.96
C PRO A 1002 -9.69 -9.83 -20.63
N GLY A 1003 -9.50 -10.95 -19.93
CA GLY A 1003 -8.89 -12.16 -20.49
C GLY A 1003 -9.86 -12.90 -21.42
N ALA A 1004 -9.31 -13.73 -22.32
CA ALA A 1004 -10.07 -14.48 -23.31
C ALA A 1004 -9.41 -15.80 -23.70
N ILE A 1005 -10.22 -16.80 -24.06
CA ILE A 1005 -9.75 -18.05 -24.68
C ILE A 1005 -9.85 -17.90 -26.19
N ARG A 1006 -8.70 -17.71 -26.85
CA ARG A 1006 -8.59 -17.54 -28.31
C ARG A 1006 -8.78 -18.86 -29.07
N TRP A 1007 -8.30 -19.96 -28.49
CA TRP A 1007 -8.40 -21.32 -29.03
C TRP A 1007 -8.12 -22.36 -27.93
N ALA A 1008 -8.70 -23.55 -28.07
CA ALA A 1008 -8.39 -24.72 -27.23
C ALA A 1008 -7.04 -25.36 -27.60
N GLY A 1009 -6.58 -26.33 -26.79
CA GLY A 1009 -5.30 -27.01 -26.98
C GLY A 1009 -5.11 -27.63 -28.38
N ARG A 1010 -4.14 -27.12 -29.13
CA ARG A 1010 -3.90 -27.43 -30.55
C ARG A 1010 -3.15 -28.78 -30.76
N PRO A 1011 -3.09 -29.32 -31.99
CA PRO A 1011 -2.31 -30.53 -32.29
C PRO A 1011 -0.81 -30.37 -31.96
N HIS A 1012 -0.09 -31.49 -31.90
CA HIS A 1012 1.36 -31.52 -31.69
C HIS A 1012 2.10 -30.92 -32.89
N GLY A 1013 3.06 -30.01 -32.65
CA GLY A 1013 3.82 -29.34 -33.72
C GLY A 1013 3.01 -28.44 -34.67
N ALA A 1014 1.76 -28.12 -34.34
CA ALA A 1014 0.82 -27.42 -35.23
C ALA A 1014 1.25 -26.02 -35.69
N ASP A 1015 2.26 -25.42 -35.05
CA ASP A 1015 2.77 -24.08 -35.34
C ASP A 1015 4.27 -24.05 -35.68
N THR A 1016 4.97 -25.18 -35.71
CA THR A 1016 6.45 -25.25 -35.88
C THR A 1016 6.94 -24.36 -37.02
N ASP A 1017 6.43 -24.55 -38.25
CA ASP A 1017 6.91 -23.81 -39.42
C ASP A 1017 6.55 -22.33 -39.38
N ALA A 1018 5.41 -21.97 -38.77
CA ALA A 1018 4.96 -20.59 -38.65
C ALA A 1018 5.80 -19.80 -37.63
N VAL A 1019 6.08 -20.41 -36.47
CA VAL A 1019 6.92 -19.81 -35.42
C VAL A 1019 8.37 -19.68 -35.89
N LEU A 1020 8.95 -20.73 -36.49
CA LEU A 1020 10.34 -20.70 -36.95
C LEU A 1020 10.54 -19.76 -38.15
N SER A 1021 9.58 -19.67 -39.07
CA SER A 1021 9.62 -18.66 -40.14
C SER A 1021 9.50 -17.24 -39.57
N GLY A 1022 8.70 -17.04 -38.52
CA GLY A 1022 8.61 -15.77 -37.80
C GLY A 1022 9.91 -15.37 -37.10
N LEU A 1023 10.67 -16.35 -36.60
CA LEU A 1023 12.02 -16.20 -36.05
C LEU A 1023 13.11 -16.02 -37.14
N GLY A 1024 12.72 -15.86 -38.40
CA GLY A 1024 13.62 -15.63 -39.53
C GLY A 1024 14.42 -16.85 -39.98
N LEU A 1025 14.00 -18.09 -39.67
CA LEU A 1025 14.59 -19.28 -40.29
C LEU A 1025 14.03 -19.45 -41.70
N SER A 1026 14.91 -19.70 -42.67
CA SER A 1026 14.49 -20.05 -44.03
C SER A 1026 13.89 -21.46 -44.08
N ARG A 1027 13.06 -21.73 -45.11
CA ARG A 1027 12.55 -23.08 -45.40
C ARG A 1027 13.65 -24.13 -45.55
N ARG A 1028 14.88 -23.75 -45.90
CA ARG A 1028 16.04 -24.65 -45.99
C ARG A 1028 16.62 -25.00 -44.62
N GLU A 1029 16.67 -24.05 -43.68
CA GLU A 1029 17.09 -24.31 -42.30
C GLU A 1029 16.06 -25.17 -41.56
N ILE A 1030 14.77 -24.89 -41.73
CA ILE A 1030 13.68 -25.69 -41.15
C ILE A 1030 13.71 -27.13 -41.72
N ALA A 1031 13.97 -27.31 -43.02
CA ALA A 1031 14.17 -28.63 -43.61
C ALA A 1031 15.40 -29.35 -43.02
N ARG A 1032 16.55 -28.67 -42.91
CA ARG A 1032 17.77 -29.22 -42.30
C ARG A 1032 17.53 -29.67 -40.86
N LEU A 1033 16.86 -28.85 -40.05
CA LEU A 1033 16.56 -29.18 -38.65
C LEU A 1033 15.62 -30.41 -38.52
N ARG A 1034 14.72 -30.65 -39.50
CA ARG A 1034 13.95 -31.90 -39.59
C ARG A 1034 14.82 -33.09 -39.96
N GLU A 1035 15.72 -32.94 -40.94
CA GLU A 1035 16.69 -33.98 -41.34
C GLU A 1035 17.66 -34.35 -40.21
N GLU A 1036 18.05 -33.36 -39.40
CA GLU A 1036 18.86 -33.49 -38.17
C GLU A 1036 18.07 -34.09 -36.99
N GLY A 1037 16.74 -34.26 -37.11
CA GLY A 1037 15.87 -34.82 -36.07
C GLY A 1037 15.56 -33.87 -34.90
N ALA A 1038 15.82 -32.56 -35.07
CA ALA A 1038 15.59 -31.53 -34.07
C ALA A 1038 14.14 -31.02 -34.03
N LEU A 1039 13.31 -31.31 -35.05
CA LEU A 1039 11.91 -30.87 -35.23
C LEU A 1039 10.94 -32.04 -35.46
#